data_AF-A0A1B9GCY6-F1
#
_entry.id   AF-A0A1B9GCY6-F1
#
_cell.length_a   1.000
_cell.length_b   1.000
_cell.length_c   1.000
_cell.angle_alpha   90.00
_cell.angle_beta   90.00
_cell.angle_gamma   90.00
#
_symmetry.space_group_name_H-M   'P 1'
#
loop_
_entity.id
_entity.type
_entity.pdbx_description
1 polymer ?
#
loop_
_entity_poly.entity_id
_entity_poly.type
_entity_poly.pdbx_seq_one_letter_code
_entity_poly.pdbx_strand_id
1 'polypeptide(L)'
;MSSEQQSHTRPSSLDRQPLSSTSTFLILTFLCTLLLPLVSAAPPCVRFADYDSINQMFIDGGPGTKVFLCPNKLYRLSGTIVFTAADQELATYGYPTGSERAILRVEGKQTSTVVQGDCRRCARVGVRSLIIDGNRKKLGRIKNMDDAAGLVILGGNEGQSIKHCWIKNPRGFTAVHIREGDKLQCTGAVIDKNEIGPVGEEYDPELDGEDPEMSPLGRPLADGLSIACRDSFVRDNTFYDNTDASIVIYCSPGTLVLANHITARSLSSMAGILLVDQTPFDGDYTGVTVKQNIIDAASRSIRVGIGIGSTVWSDDTETILKGGSVLNNGLKGRYMGYGIAAAGLEGFKVKGNWDEAQHQGQRSARCFDEPVNPDPMAFLYNLETIKDSEFQSGFKDHDFQYVVCIDGLYDNSNPPKHDLPPLPHDLENEEAKEQHLPPKKEQVQPKKKDSADAKEQSEEEEEEDKSPETPGPSTDGFSTGSEVMDDILEHSQQRMLEAIDHLHRRVDVLASNVAQADKGKSKKSESVGESLDPAISTHLEKLQRRVEHLETSQKNLLDSAIAMRSSVQSWDQEMATIGEWQYDILLDVRHKLDLHSSHADIESGFNPSMGERDGEILNEINSPRVDHTHPSIDRENIRDLSNKQRLKSEQGDGKEGWGWWIKVLVLQCIVAVGVWLARGWWRRRRVHGKIL
;
A
#
# COMPACT_ATOMS: atom_id res chain seq x y z
N MET A 1 9.09 94.83 19.14
CA MET A 1 7.90 94.52 18.31
C MET A 1 7.81 93.01 18.21
N SER A 2 6.83 92.27 18.73
CA SER A 2 5.70 92.51 19.64
C SER A 2 5.43 91.13 20.27
N SER A 3 5.46 91.01 21.61
CA SER A 3 4.30 90.65 22.47
C SER A 3 3.54 89.39 22.01
N GLU A 4 3.38 88.33 22.82
CA GLU A 4 2.44 88.36 23.95
C GLU A 4 2.74 87.27 25.00
N GLN A 5 2.47 87.63 26.26
CA GLN A 5 2.59 86.85 27.49
C GLN A 5 1.27 86.15 27.85
N GLN A 6 1.34 85.01 28.53
CA GLN A 6 0.58 84.59 29.75
C GLN A 6 0.62 83.04 29.85
N SER A 7 0.48 82.35 30.98
CA SER A 7 0.86 82.52 32.39
C SER A 7 0.45 81.21 33.10
N HIS A 8 1.26 80.73 34.05
CA HIS A 8 0.96 79.79 35.16
C HIS A 8 0.30 78.41 34.89
N THR A 9 0.99 77.33 35.27
CA THR A 9 0.79 76.60 36.55
C THR A 9 1.72 75.36 36.65
N ARG A 10 2.31 75.14 37.84
CA ARG A 10 3.02 73.91 38.22
C ARG A 10 2.00 72.83 38.59
N PRO A 11 2.35 71.54 38.41
CA PRO A 11 2.39 70.70 39.61
C PRO A 11 3.63 69.78 39.70
N SER A 12 4.04 69.62 40.97
CA SER A 12 4.73 68.51 41.63
C SER A 12 5.32 67.34 40.82
N SER A 13 6.60 67.15 41.10
CA SER A 13 7.42 65.93 41.07
C SER A 13 6.67 64.62 41.35
N LEU A 14 6.85 63.64 40.46
CA LEU A 14 6.73 62.22 40.73
C LEU A 14 7.97 61.51 40.15
N ASP A 15 8.79 60.98 41.05
CA ASP A 15 9.97 60.17 40.77
C ASP A 15 9.62 58.98 39.86
N ARG A 16 10.12 58.98 38.63
CA ARG A 16 10.19 57.78 37.79
C ARG A 16 11.48 57.03 38.13
N GLN A 17 11.35 56.00 38.95
CA GLN A 17 12.40 54.98 39.08
C GLN A 17 12.63 54.31 37.72
N PRO A 18 13.88 54.10 37.29
CA PRO A 18 14.19 53.37 36.07
C PRO A 18 13.83 51.88 36.30
N LEU A 19 12.77 51.41 35.65
CA LEU A 19 12.48 49.99 35.53
C LEU A 19 13.70 49.29 34.91
N SER A 20 14.31 48.39 35.68
CA SER A 20 15.51 47.65 35.30
C SER A 20 15.24 46.78 34.07
N SER A 21 15.75 47.21 32.93
CA SER A 21 15.76 46.54 31.61
C SER A 21 16.42 45.14 31.60
N THR A 22 16.85 44.61 32.75
CA THR A 22 17.57 43.34 32.88
C THR A 22 16.64 42.12 33.10
N SER A 23 15.44 42.31 33.66
CA SER A 23 14.54 41.17 33.95
C SER A 23 13.72 40.69 32.74
N THR A 24 13.33 41.57 31.82
CA THR A 24 12.60 41.18 30.60
C THR A 24 13.47 40.43 29.60
N PHE A 25 14.77 40.72 29.55
CA PHE A 25 15.71 39.99 28.69
C PHE A 25 15.94 38.56 29.17
N LEU A 26 15.99 38.33 30.50
CA LEU A 26 16.19 37.00 31.09
C LEU A 26 14.99 36.06 30.85
N ILE A 27 13.76 36.58 30.97
CA ILE A 27 12.54 35.79 30.74
C ILE A 27 12.40 35.41 29.26
N LEU A 28 12.70 36.33 28.32
CA LEU A 28 12.66 36.03 26.89
C LEU A 28 13.72 34.98 26.50
N THR A 29 14.94 35.08 27.06
CA THR A 29 15.97 34.06 26.81
C THR A 29 15.61 32.70 27.40
N PHE A 30 14.95 32.65 28.56
CA PHE A 30 14.53 31.40 29.20
C PHE A 30 13.37 30.73 28.42
N LEU A 31 12.42 31.53 27.90
CA LEU A 31 11.35 31.04 27.02
C LEU A 31 11.90 30.51 25.69
N CYS A 32 12.87 31.19 25.07
CA CYS A 32 13.53 30.70 23.86
C CYS A 32 14.33 29.40 24.11
N THR A 33 14.97 29.23 25.27
CA THR A 33 15.67 27.97 25.62
C THR A 33 14.74 26.82 25.94
N LEU A 34 13.54 27.08 26.45
CA LEU A 34 12.53 26.05 26.72
C LEU A 34 11.73 25.63 25.48
N LEU A 35 11.65 26.49 24.45
CA LEU A 35 11.00 26.17 23.17
C LEU A 35 11.97 25.58 22.11
N LEU A 36 13.29 25.66 22.34
CA LEU A 36 14.32 25.08 21.47
C LEU A 36 14.25 23.53 21.28
N PRO A 37 13.82 22.70 22.25
CA PRO A 37 13.66 21.26 22.01
C PRO A 37 12.36 20.87 21.29
N LEU A 38 11.42 21.81 21.12
CA LEU A 38 10.17 21.58 20.38
C LEU A 38 10.29 21.95 18.88
N VAL A 39 11.33 22.69 18.51
CA VAL A 39 11.61 23.02 17.11
C VAL A 39 12.50 21.93 16.50
N SER A 40 11.84 21.06 15.73
CA SER A 40 12.44 20.27 14.65
C SER A 40 13.16 18.97 15.03
N ALA A 41 12.45 18.05 15.69
CA ALA A 41 12.56 16.65 15.31
C ALA A 41 11.77 16.44 14.00
N ALA A 42 12.22 17.08 12.90
CA ALA A 42 11.69 16.72 11.59
C ALA A 42 11.96 15.22 11.40
N PRO A 43 10.97 14.43 10.92
CA PRO A 43 11.18 13.02 10.71
C PRO A 43 12.43 12.83 9.82
N PRO A 44 13.30 11.84 10.11
CA PRO A 44 14.51 11.58 9.34
C PRO A 44 14.15 10.97 7.98
N CYS A 45 13.40 11.71 7.18
CA CYS A 45 12.93 11.36 5.85
C CYS A 45 13.26 12.46 4.85
N VAL A 46 13.55 12.06 3.63
CA VAL A 46 13.97 12.93 2.55
C VAL A 46 12.74 13.60 1.93
N ARG A 47 12.50 14.88 2.22
CA ARG A 47 11.30 15.59 1.73
C ARG A 47 11.32 15.93 0.25
N PHE A 48 12.51 16.24 -0.27
CA PHE A 48 12.74 16.65 -1.64
C PHE A 48 13.95 15.88 -2.16
N ALA A 49 13.73 14.99 -3.11
CA ALA A 49 14.80 14.34 -3.84
C ALA A 49 14.30 13.92 -5.22
N ASP A 50 15.24 13.93 -6.16
CA ASP A 50 15.13 13.25 -7.44
C ASP A 50 15.91 11.93 -7.40
N TYR A 51 15.95 11.22 -8.53
CA TYR A 51 16.67 9.96 -8.64
C TYR A 51 18.18 10.16 -8.40
N ASP A 52 18.78 11.25 -8.89
CA ASP A 52 20.21 11.55 -8.73
C ASP A 52 20.59 11.77 -7.25
N SER A 53 19.78 12.52 -6.51
CA SER A 53 20.00 12.76 -5.08
C SER A 53 19.90 11.47 -4.26
N ILE A 54 18.93 10.61 -4.58
CA ILE A 54 18.78 9.29 -3.91
C ILE A 54 19.97 8.38 -4.25
N ASN A 55 20.40 8.37 -5.51
CA ASN A 55 21.57 7.61 -5.95
C ASN A 55 22.84 8.06 -5.22
N GLN A 56 23.02 9.38 -5.08
CA GLN A 56 24.15 9.93 -4.34
C GLN A 56 24.14 9.49 -2.86
N MET A 57 22.96 9.44 -2.21
CA MET A 57 22.84 8.92 -0.85
C MET A 57 23.25 7.45 -0.76
N PHE A 58 22.88 6.59 -1.72
CA PHE A 58 23.33 5.21 -1.74
C PHE A 58 24.84 5.08 -2.01
N ILE A 59 25.39 5.88 -2.91
CA ILE A 59 26.83 5.88 -3.21
C ILE A 59 27.64 6.31 -1.98
N ASP A 60 27.26 7.43 -1.36
CA ASP A 60 27.99 8.01 -0.23
C ASP A 60 27.84 7.19 1.06
N GLY A 61 26.66 6.64 1.29
CA GLY A 61 26.40 5.82 2.47
C GLY A 61 26.99 4.40 2.38
N GLY A 62 27.06 3.82 1.17
CA GLY A 62 27.59 2.48 0.95
C GLY A 62 26.69 1.36 1.54
N PRO A 63 27.28 0.20 1.91
CA PRO A 63 26.51 -0.94 2.43
C PRO A 63 25.68 -0.62 3.67
N GLY A 64 24.46 -1.16 3.75
CA GLY A 64 23.55 -0.95 4.89
C GLY A 64 22.80 0.39 4.89
N THR A 65 23.01 1.23 3.87
CA THR A 65 22.38 2.55 3.79
C THR A 65 20.88 2.44 3.57
N LYS A 66 20.11 3.11 4.42
CA LYS A 66 18.66 3.22 4.29
C LYS A 66 18.27 4.63 3.92
N VAL A 67 17.54 4.76 2.81
CA VAL A 67 16.96 6.03 2.36
C VAL A 67 15.46 5.99 2.64
N PHE A 68 15.04 6.82 3.59
CA PHE A 68 13.63 6.95 3.95
C PHE A 68 12.99 8.14 3.25
N LEU A 69 11.92 7.89 2.50
CA LEU A 69 11.07 8.89 1.87
C LEU A 69 9.95 9.30 2.82
N CYS A 70 9.49 10.54 2.74
CA CYS A 70 8.43 11.01 3.62
C CYS A 70 7.06 10.47 3.16
N PRO A 71 6.18 10.05 4.09
CA PRO A 71 4.81 9.65 3.77
C PRO A 71 4.05 10.71 2.98
N ASN A 72 3.11 10.29 2.14
CA ASN A 72 2.25 11.15 1.32
C ASN A 72 3.01 12.11 0.38
N LYS A 73 4.27 11.81 0.04
CA LYS A 73 5.07 12.63 -0.89
C LYS A 73 5.21 11.97 -2.25
N LEU A 74 5.06 12.81 -3.28
CA LEU A 74 5.28 12.46 -4.68
C LEU A 74 6.70 12.84 -5.09
N TYR A 75 7.49 11.84 -5.47
CA TYR A 75 8.83 11.97 -6.03
C TYR A 75 8.75 11.72 -7.52
N ARG A 76 9.02 12.77 -8.31
CA ARG A 76 8.99 12.74 -9.77
C ARG A 76 10.36 12.36 -10.29
N LEU A 77 10.43 11.26 -11.03
CA LEU A 77 11.69 10.67 -11.44
C LEU A 77 11.87 10.79 -12.95
N SER A 78 12.92 11.50 -13.37
CA SER A 78 13.38 11.55 -14.76
C SER A 78 14.40 10.46 -15.10
N GLY A 79 14.85 9.67 -14.10
CA GLY A 79 15.81 8.59 -14.23
C GLY A 79 15.59 7.49 -13.18
N THR A 80 16.50 6.53 -13.14
CA THR A 80 16.38 5.31 -12.32
C THR A 80 17.12 5.46 -10.99
N ILE A 81 16.51 4.99 -9.90
CA ILE A 81 17.17 4.85 -8.60
C ILE A 81 17.93 3.52 -8.59
N VAL A 82 19.25 3.57 -8.36
CA VAL A 82 20.16 2.44 -8.49
C VAL A 82 20.79 2.13 -7.13
N PHE A 83 20.55 0.93 -6.62
CA PHE A 83 21.30 0.39 -5.49
C PHE A 83 22.74 0.09 -5.92
N THR A 84 23.70 0.32 -5.02
CA THR A 84 25.14 0.23 -5.33
C THR A 84 25.91 -0.74 -4.42
N ALA A 85 25.31 -1.14 -3.30
CA ALA A 85 25.93 -1.98 -2.28
C ALA A 85 24.90 -2.87 -1.56
N ALA A 86 25.42 -3.81 -0.77
CA ALA A 86 24.61 -4.76 -0.02
C ALA A 86 23.81 -4.08 1.11
N ASP A 87 22.71 -4.70 1.53
CA ASP A 87 21.87 -4.30 2.66
C ASP A 87 21.29 -2.88 2.54
N GLN A 88 21.30 -2.30 1.34
CA GLN A 88 20.69 -0.99 1.09
C GLN A 88 19.17 -1.09 1.04
N GLU A 89 18.47 -0.07 1.52
CA GLU A 89 17.01 -0.05 1.57
C GLU A 89 16.46 1.28 1.07
N LEU A 90 15.44 1.21 0.21
CA LEU A 90 14.58 2.33 -0.15
C LEU A 90 13.20 2.08 0.43
N ALA A 91 12.74 2.97 1.30
CA ALA A 91 11.45 2.79 1.97
C ALA A 91 10.75 4.10 2.28
N THR A 92 9.44 4.05 2.55
CA THR A 92 8.75 5.15 3.22
C THR A 92 9.02 5.12 4.71
N TYR A 93 9.30 6.27 5.30
CA TYR A 93 9.50 6.43 6.73
C TYR A 93 8.27 5.95 7.51
N GLY A 94 8.50 5.08 8.51
CA GLY A 94 7.44 4.46 9.31
C GLY A 94 6.88 3.16 8.72
N TYR A 95 7.32 2.74 7.54
CA TYR A 95 6.84 1.55 6.83
C TYR A 95 5.30 1.44 6.70
N PRO A 96 4.62 2.51 6.25
CA PRO A 96 3.19 2.45 6.00
C PRO A 96 2.78 1.37 5.01
N THR A 97 1.54 0.91 5.09
CA THR A 97 0.99 -0.12 4.18
C THR A 97 -0.16 0.40 3.32
N GLY A 98 -0.79 1.52 3.68
CA GLY A 98 -1.92 2.10 2.95
C GLY A 98 -1.51 3.14 1.91
N SER A 99 -2.41 4.08 1.63
CA SER A 99 -2.21 5.20 0.70
C SER A 99 -1.16 6.22 1.17
N GLU A 100 -0.78 6.19 2.44
CA GLU A 100 0.19 7.09 3.05
C GLU A 100 1.64 6.82 2.64
N ARG A 101 1.89 5.73 1.91
CA ARG A 101 3.18 5.41 1.28
C ARG A 101 3.69 6.57 0.41
N ALA A 102 5.00 6.78 0.38
CA ALA A 102 5.62 7.67 -0.59
C ALA A 102 5.42 7.14 -2.02
N ILE A 103 5.21 8.05 -2.96
CA ILE A 103 4.91 7.75 -4.36
C ILE A 103 6.13 8.08 -5.21
N LEU A 104 6.72 7.06 -5.84
CA LEU A 104 7.71 7.21 -6.90
C LEU A 104 6.97 7.19 -8.25
N ARG A 105 7.03 8.28 -9.02
CA ARG A 105 6.37 8.37 -10.33
C ARG A 105 7.35 8.71 -11.44
N VAL A 106 7.30 7.94 -12.52
CA VAL A 106 8.08 8.22 -13.73
C VAL A 106 7.57 9.49 -14.42
N GLU A 107 8.48 10.40 -14.73
CA GLU A 107 8.27 11.54 -15.64
C GLU A 107 9.24 11.55 -16.83
N GLY A 108 10.32 10.76 -16.77
CA GLY A 108 11.28 10.61 -17.86
C GLY A 108 10.69 9.88 -19.06
N LYS A 109 10.78 10.48 -20.26
CA LYS A 109 10.20 9.92 -21.50
C LYS A 109 10.80 8.57 -21.90
N GLN A 110 12.09 8.35 -21.63
CA GLN A 110 12.81 7.11 -21.95
C GLN A 110 13.00 6.20 -20.73
N THR A 111 12.37 6.52 -19.60
CA THR A 111 12.53 5.78 -18.36
C THR A 111 11.43 4.74 -18.24
N SER A 112 11.79 3.45 -18.26
CA SER A 112 10.93 2.32 -17.90
C SER A 112 11.11 1.92 -16.44
N THR A 113 12.36 1.87 -15.98
CA THR A 113 12.76 1.39 -14.66
C THR A 113 12.85 2.52 -13.64
N VAL A 114 12.14 2.38 -12.53
CA VAL A 114 12.18 3.32 -11.39
C VAL A 114 13.22 2.89 -10.36
N VAL A 115 13.29 1.60 -10.03
CA VAL A 115 14.27 1.07 -9.08
C VAL A 115 15.04 -0.08 -9.71
N GLN A 116 16.36 -0.05 -9.59
CA GLN A 116 17.27 -1.09 -10.04
C GLN A 116 18.22 -1.53 -8.93
N GLY A 117 18.32 -2.83 -8.70
CA GLY A 117 19.13 -3.44 -7.64
C GLY A 117 19.65 -4.83 -8.00
N ASP A 118 19.82 -5.12 -9.28
CA ASP A 118 20.37 -6.38 -9.81
C ASP A 118 21.90 -6.38 -9.94
N CYS A 119 22.58 -5.43 -9.28
CA CYS A 119 24.02 -5.28 -9.38
C CYS A 119 24.78 -6.41 -8.66
N ARG A 120 26.00 -6.73 -9.11
CA ARG A 120 26.85 -7.77 -8.50
C ARG A 120 27.15 -7.57 -7.00
N ARG A 121 27.01 -6.36 -6.48
CA ARG A 121 27.22 -6.03 -5.05
C ARG A 121 25.93 -5.86 -4.26
N CYS A 122 24.77 -5.98 -4.90
CA CYS A 122 23.45 -5.67 -4.36
C CYS A 122 22.83 -6.88 -3.64
N ALA A 123 23.55 -7.47 -2.67
CA ALA A 123 22.98 -8.50 -1.81
C ALA A 123 22.01 -7.89 -0.81
N ARG A 124 20.86 -8.54 -0.56
CA ARG A 124 19.87 -8.17 0.47
C ARG A 124 19.34 -6.74 0.37
N VAL A 125 19.30 -6.17 -0.84
CA VAL A 125 18.69 -4.86 -1.06
C VAL A 125 17.17 -4.94 -0.90
N GLY A 126 16.56 -3.88 -0.36
CA GLY A 126 15.15 -3.86 0.00
C GLY A 126 14.39 -2.67 -0.57
N VAL A 127 13.21 -2.93 -1.12
CA VAL A 127 12.22 -1.92 -1.51
C VAL A 127 10.98 -2.14 -0.65
N ARG A 128 10.58 -1.16 0.17
CA ARG A 128 9.53 -1.37 1.17
C ARG A 128 8.54 -0.21 1.28
N SER A 129 7.25 -0.53 1.40
CA SER A 129 6.22 0.45 1.75
C SER A 129 6.18 1.64 0.78
N LEU A 130 6.22 1.39 -0.53
CA LEU A 130 6.22 2.42 -1.57
C LEU A 130 5.09 2.22 -2.57
N ILE A 131 4.57 3.32 -3.11
CA ILE A 131 3.76 3.30 -4.34
C ILE A 131 4.72 3.59 -5.50
N ILE A 132 4.83 2.68 -6.46
CA ILE A 132 5.72 2.79 -7.61
C ILE A 132 4.86 2.83 -8.88
N ASP A 133 4.82 3.99 -9.53
CA ASP A 133 3.92 4.29 -10.64
C ASP A 133 4.74 4.58 -11.91
N GLY A 134 4.69 3.66 -12.87
CA GLY A 134 5.36 3.81 -14.16
C GLY A 134 4.72 4.87 -15.07
N ASN A 135 3.55 5.41 -14.71
CA ASN A 135 2.90 6.51 -15.42
C ASN A 135 2.60 6.22 -16.91
N ARG A 136 2.38 4.94 -17.26
CA ARG A 136 2.07 4.48 -18.64
C ARG A 136 0.92 5.26 -19.27
N LYS A 137 -0.17 5.51 -18.54
CA LYS A 137 -1.34 6.27 -19.04
C LYS A 137 -0.99 7.65 -19.61
N LYS A 138 0.04 8.31 -19.08
CA LYS A 138 0.46 9.65 -19.53
C LYS A 138 1.60 9.60 -20.53
N LEU A 139 2.57 8.71 -20.32
CA LEU A 139 3.81 8.67 -21.11
C LEU A 139 3.77 7.64 -22.25
N GLY A 140 2.72 6.83 -22.32
CA GLY A 140 2.66 5.67 -23.19
C GLY A 140 3.68 4.60 -22.84
N ARG A 141 3.79 3.63 -23.73
CA ARG A 141 4.71 2.49 -23.63
C ARG A 141 6.10 2.90 -24.12
N ILE A 142 7.11 2.09 -23.80
CA ILE A 142 8.43 2.26 -24.42
C ILE A 142 8.43 1.56 -25.77
N LYS A 143 8.73 2.32 -26.83
CA LYS A 143 8.71 1.82 -28.22
C LYS A 143 9.91 0.92 -28.54
N ASN A 144 11.08 1.25 -28.01
CA ASN A 144 12.27 0.44 -28.20
C ASN A 144 12.25 -0.73 -27.22
N MET A 145 12.14 -1.96 -27.71
CA MET A 145 12.01 -3.14 -26.85
C MET A 145 13.22 -3.32 -25.93
N ASP A 146 14.41 -2.94 -26.38
CA ASP A 146 15.64 -3.02 -25.59
C ASP A 146 15.59 -2.11 -24.34
N ASP A 147 14.81 -1.03 -24.39
CA ASP A 147 14.63 -0.08 -23.28
C ASP A 147 13.39 -0.40 -22.44
N ALA A 148 12.56 -1.36 -22.86
CA ALA A 148 11.24 -1.67 -22.28
C ALA A 148 11.32 -2.63 -21.07
N ALA A 149 12.31 -2.42 -20.19
CA ALA A 149 12.55 -3.26 -19.03
C ALA A 149 11.48 -3.16 -17.92
N GLY A 150 11.65 -3.91 -16.84
CA GLY A 150 10.75 -3.89 -15.69
C GLY A 150 10.73 -2.55 -14.95
N LEU A 151 9.59 -2.21 -14.32
CA LEU A 151 9.46 -1.00 -13.51
C LEU A 151 10.31 -1.06 -12.23
N VAL A 152 10.38 -2.24 -11.60
CA VAL A 152 11.31 -2.57 -10.52
C VAL A 152 12.14 -3.77 -10.94
N ILE A 153 13.46 -3.62 -10.95
CA ILE A 153 14.40 -4.68 -11.32
C ILE A 153 15.29 -4.97 -10.12
N LEU A 154 15.12 -6.14 -9.50
CA LEU A 154 16.00 -6.66 -8.45
C LEU A 154 16.55 -8.03 -8.87
N GLY A 155 17.14 -8.76 -7.92
CA GLY A 155 17.77 -10.05 -8.16
C GLY A 155 19.27 -9.88 -8.39
N GLY A 156 19.85 -10.71 -9.25
CA GLY A 156 21.27 -10.64 -9.62
C GLY A 156 22.25 -11.06 -8.50
N ASN A 157 21.77 -11.29 -7.29
CA ASN A 157 22.55 -11.67 -6.12
C ASN A 157 21.60 -12.35 -5.10
N GLU A 158 21.98 -12.45 -3.83
CA GLU A 158 21.14 -13.09 -2.80
C GLU A 158 20.19 -12.13 -2.06
N GLY A 159 19.02 -12.61 -1.68
CA GLY A 159 18.23 -12.05 -0.57
C GLY A 159 17.47 -10.74 -0.84
N GLN A 160 17.29 -10.32 -2.10
CA GLN A 160 16.57 -9.08 -2.40
C GLN A 160 15.12 -9.15 -1.96
N SER A 161 14.54 -8.02 -1.57
CA SER A 161 13.15 -8.01 -1.09
C SER A 161 12.32 -6.85 -1.59
N ILE A 162 11.05 -7.14 -1.88
CA ILE A 162 9.99 -6.17 -2.18
C ILE A 162 8.83 -6.46 -1.24
N LYS A 163 8.51 -5.53 -0.35
CA LYS A 163 7.50 -5.75 0.69
C LYS A 163 6.55 -4.57 0.84
N HIS A 164 5.26 -4.84 0.99
CA HIS A 164 4.24 -3.82 1.27
C HIS A 164 4.19 -2.68 0.23
N CYS A 165 4.59 -2.96 -1.02
CA CYS A 165 4.58 -1.99 -2.09
C CYS A 165 3.30 -2.07 -2.93
N TRP A 166 2.92 -0.97 -3.55
CA TRP A 166 1.91 -0.94 -4.61
C TRP A 166 2.58 -0.56 -5.92
N ILE A 167 2.68 -1.50 -6.85
CA ILE A 167 3.44 -1.37 -8.09
C ILE A 167 2.48 -1.39 -9.27
N LYS A 168 2.47 -0.33 -10.10
CA LYS A 168 1.45 -0.14 -11.12
C LYS A 168 1.91 0.63 -12.35
N ASN A 169 1.12 0.46 -13.43
CA ASN A 169 1.30 1.15 -14.70
C ASN A 169 2.74 1.12 -15.24
N PRO A 170 3.44 -0.03 -15.25
CA PRO A 170 4.78 -0.12 -15.85
C PRO A 170 4.68 0.26 -17.33
N ARG A 171 5.78 0.79 -17.88
CA ARG A 171 5.87 1.16 -19.30
C ARG A 171 6.52 0.09 -20.17
N GLY A 172 7.20 -0.86 -19.54
CA GLY A 172 7.81 -2.03 -20.16
C GLY A 172 6.95 -3.29 -20.03
N PHE A 173 7.58 -4.45 -20.18
CA PHE A 173 6.91 -5.75 -20.24
C PHE A 173 6.57 -6.35 -18.86
N THR A 174 7.04 -5.80 -17.75
CA THR A 174 6.73 -6.33 -16.41
C THR A 174 6.74 -5.23 -15.35
N ALA A 175 5.93 -5.39 -14.31
CA ALA A 175 5.99 -4.50 -13.13
C ALA A 175 7.19 -4.82 -12.25
N VAL A 176 7.47 -6.10 -12.02
CA VAL A 176 8.61 -6.55 -11.20
C VAL A 176 9.40 -7.61 -11.95
N HIS A 177 10.69 -7.37 -12.14
CA HIS A 177 11.62 -8.35 -12.67
C HIS A 177 12.65 -8.71 -11.60
N ILE A 178 12.67 -9.97 -11.18
CA ILE A 178 13.73 -10.53 -10.34
C ILE A 178 14.65 -11.34 -11.23
N ARG A 179 15.78 -10.74 -11.63
CA ARG A 179 16.76 -11.34 -12.53
C ARG A 179 17.59 -12.44 -11.85
N GLU A 180 17.93 -13.44 -12.62
CA GLU A 180 18.84 -14.55 -12.33
C GLU A 180 20.28 -14.11 -12.06
N GLY A 181 20.68 -12.98 -12.62
CA GLY A 181 22.05 -12.45 -12.57
C GLY A 181 22.97 -13.05 -13.61
N ASP A 182 24.06 -12.34 -13.93
CA ASP A 182 24.98 -12.68 -15.03
C ASP A 182 25.53 -14.13 -15.04
N LYS A 183 25.52 -14.82 -13.89
CA LYS A 183 26.01 -16.19 -13.70
C LYS A 183 24.98 -17.09 -13.03
N LEU A 184 23.68 -16.75 -13.13
CA LEU A 184 22.58 -17.51 -12.53
C LEU A 184 22.72 -17.67 -11.01
N GLN A 185 23.27 -16.65 -10.34
CA GLN A 185 23.61 -16.68 -8.91
C GLN A 185 22.51 -16.15 -7.99
N CYS A 186 21.39 -15.64 -8.54
CA CYS A 186 20.32 -15.13 -7.71
C CYS A 186 19.70 -16.24 -6.85
N THR A 187 19.56 -15.97 -5.55
CA THR A 187 18.90 -16.88 -4.61
C THR A 187 18.17 -16.13 -3.49
N GLY A 188 17.07 -16.68 -2.98
CA GLY A 188 16.44 -16.21 -1.75
C GLY A 188 15.73 -14.86 -1.86
N ALA A 189 15.21 -14.49 -3.04
CA ALA A 189 14.43 -13.26 -3.18
C ALA A 189 13.09 -13.37 -2.43
N VAL A 190 12.58 -12.26 -1.89
CA VAL A 190 11.34 -12.22 -1.09
C VAL A 190 10.39 -11.15 -1.60
N ILE A 191 9.27 -11.58 -2.19
CA ILE A 191 8.18 -10.75 -2.70
C ILE A 191 6.96 -11.01 -1.83
N ASP A 192 6.69 -10.11 -0.88
CA ASP A 192 5.80 -10.37 0.25
C ASP A 192 4.79 -9.22 0.44
N LYS A 193 3.49 -9.53 0.47
CA LYS A 193 2.42 -8.58 0.83
C LYS A 193 2.37 -7.32 -0.04
N ASN A 194 2.57 -7.47 -1.35
CA ASN A 194 2.48 -6.37 -2.31
C ASN A 194 1.13 -6.33 -3.02
N GLU A 195 0.76 -5.16 -3.50
CA GLU A 195 -0.30 -4.94 -4.48
C GLU A 195 0.34 -4.68 -5.84
N ILE A 196 0.04 -5.49 -6.85
CA ILE A 196 0.67 -5.41 -8.17
C ILE A 196 -0.44 -5.33 -9.22
N GLY A 197 -0.71 -4.11 -9.69
CA GLY A 197 -1.85 -3.84 -10.56
C GLY A 197 -2.26 -2.36 -10.61
N PRO A 198 -2.95 -1.91 -11.66
CA PRO A 198 -3.06 -2.58 -12.96
C PRO A 198 -1.71 -2.57 -13.69
N VAL A 199 -1.49 -3.59 -14.53
CA VAL A 199 -0.24 -3.76 -15.28
C VAL A 199 -0.54 -4.15 -16.73
N GLY A 200 -0.05 -3.33 -17.66
CA GLY A 200 -0.32 -3.51 -19.09
C GLY A 200 -1.59 -2.81 -19.55
N GLU A 201 -1.93 -3.02 -20.81
CA GLU A 201 -3.12 -2.52 -21.49
C GLU A 201 -3.76 -3.65 -22.29
N GLU A 202 -5.07 -3.55 -22.57
CA GLU A 202 -5.74 -4.48 -23.47
C GLU A 202 -5.11 -4.37 -24.86
N TYR A 203 -4.84 -5.51 -25.48
CA TYR A 203 -4.31 -5.58 -26.83
C TYR A 203 -5.40 -5.27 -27.86
N ASP A 204 -5.11 -4.37 -28.79
CA ASP A 204 -6.00 -4.01 -29.90
C ASP A 204 -5.26 -4.22 -31.23
N PRO A 205 -5.58 -5.25 -32.02
CA PRO A 205 -4.89 -5.53 -33.29
C PRO A 205 -4.91 -4.36 -34.28
N GLU A 206 -5.92 -3.49 -34.25
CA GLU A 206 -6.00 -2.33 -35.15
C GLU A 206 -4.98 -1.25 -34.78
N LEU A 207 -4.67 -1.12 -33.49
CA LEU A 207 -3.72 -0.13 -32.97
C LEU A 207 -2.32 -0.71 -32.79
N ASP A 208 -2.24 -1.97 -32.41
CA ASP A 208 -1.03 -2.66 -31.97
C ASP A 208 -0.39 -3.54 -33.05
N GLY A 209 -1.07 -3.76 -34.19
CA GLY A 209 -0.62 -4.68 -35.23
C GLY A 209 -1.03 -6.12 -34.94
N GLU A 210 -0.57 -7.08 -35.75
CA GLU A 210 -0.99 -8.50 -35.64
C GLU A 210 -0.37 -9.24 -34.45
N ASP A 211 0.78 -8.76 -33.97
CA ASP A 211 1.55 -9.35 -32.89
C ASP A 211 1.72 -8.33 -31.75
N PRO A 212 1.18 -8.60 -30.54
CA PRO A 212 1.32 -7.71 -29.40
C PRO A 212 2.79 -7.50 -28.99
N GLU A 213 3.67 -8.47 -29.20
CA GLU A 213 5.09 -8.34 -28.83
C GLU A 213 5.82 -7.35 -29.74
N MET A 214 5.42 -7.30 -31.01
CA MET A 214 6.03 -6.46 -32.05
C MET A 214 5.27 -5.15 -32.32
N SER A 215 4.44 -4.71 -31.37
CA SER A 215 3.63 -3.51 -31.53
C SER A 215 4.47 -2.26 -31.82
N PRO A 216 4.12 -1.44 -32.84
CA PRO A 216 4.85 -0.21 -33.18
C PRO A 216 4.73 0.88 -32.09
N LEU A 217 3.81 0.70 -31.14
CA LEU A 217 3.63 1.58 -29.99
C LEU A 217 4.41 1.10 -28.75
N GLY A 218 5.09 -0.05 -28.83
CA GLY A 218 5.64 -0.81 -27.72
C GLY A 218 4.64 -1.86 -27.21
N ARG A 219 5.16 -2.90 -26.55
CA ARG A 219 4.37 -4.04 -26.06
C ARG A 219 3.19 -3.57 -25.20
N PRO A 220 1.92 -3.89 -25.51
CA PRO A 220 0.75 -3.57 -24.68
C PRO A 220 0.72 -4.40 -23.40
N LEU A 221 1.04 -5.68 -23.55
CA LEU A 221 0.94 -6.68 -22.50
C LEU A 221 2.09 -6.53 -21.51
N ALA A 222 1.79 -6.76 -20.24
CA ALA A 222 2.83 -6.80 -19.22
C ALA A 222 2.51 -7.75 -18.07
N ASP A 223 3.57 -8.39 -17.57
CA ASP A 223 3.51 -9.28 -16.42
C ASP A 223 3.40 -8.49 -15.11
N GLY A 224 2.73 -9.07 -14.11
CA GLY A 224 2.83 -8.57 -12.74
C GLY A 224 4.22 -8.80 -12.15
N LEU A 225 4.67 -10.05 -12.16
CA LEU A 225 5.96 -10.48 -11.64
C LEU A 225 6.61 -11.49 -12.57
N SER A 226 7.85 -11.20 -12.96
CA SER A 226 8.74 -12.08 -13.69
C SER A 226 9.89 -12.49 -12.76
N ILE A 227 10.00 -13.76 -12.38
CA ILE A 227 11.01 -14.24 -11.42
C ILE A 227 11.88 -15.36 -11.97
N ALA A 228 13.20 -15.14 -11.93
CA ALA A 228 14.24 -16.08 -12.35
C ALA A 228 15.29 -16.26 -11.23
N CYS A 229 14.89 -16.51 -9.98
CA CYS A 229 15.79 -16.48 -8.83
C CYS A 229 15.53 -17.66 -7.88
N ARG A 230 16.53 -18.52 -7.68
CA ARG A 230 16.37 -19.78 -6.92
C ARG A 230 15.93 -19.55 -5.47
N ASP A 231 15.33 -20.56 -4.86
CA ASP A 231 15.00 -20.60 -3.43
C ASP A 231 14.23 -19.36 -2.92
N SER A 232 13.43 -18.76 -3.79
CA SER A 232 12.74 -17.50 -3.52
C SER A 232 11.34 -17.71 -2.94
N PHE A 233 10.75 -16.64 -2.41
CA PHE A 233 9.40 -16.62 -1.85
C PHE A 233 8.56 -15.54 -2.54
N VAL A 234 7.43 -15.94 -3.11
CA VAL A 234 6.39 -15.04 -3.63
C VAL A 234 5.12 -15.36 -2.87
N ARG A 235 4.75 -14.53 -1.89
CA ARG A 235 3.61 -14.85 -1.03
C ARG A 235 2.76 -13.68 -0.60
N ASP A 236 1.50 -14.00 -0.31
CA ASP A 236 0.52 -13.08 0.26
C ASP A 236 0.38 -11.77 -0.56
N ASN A 237 0.66 -11.82 -1.87
CA ASN A 237 0.53 -10.67 -2.77
C ASN A 237 -0.85 -10.66 -3.41
N THR A 238 -1.35 -9.47 -3.72
CA THR A 238 -2.56 -9.24 -4.50
C THR A 238 -2.17 -8.73 -5.88
N PHE A 239 -2.47 -9.53 -6.90
CA PHE A 239 -2.32 -9.20 -8.31
C PHE A 239 -3.68 -8.87 -8.89
N TYR A 240 -3.76 -7.79 -9.65
CA TYR A 240 -5.01 -7.44 -10.31
C TYR A 240 -4.78 -6.72 -11.62
N ASP A 241 -5.61 -7.07 -12.61
CA ASP A 241 -5.59 -6.45 -13.94
C ASP A 241 -4.19 -6.44 -14.58
N ASN A 242 -3.49 -7.59 -14.50
CA ASN A 242 -2.25 -7.86 -15.22
C ASN A 242 -2.59 -8.45 -16.60
N THR A 243 -2.20 -7.80 -17.69
CA THR A 243 -2.70 -8.19 -19.02
C THR A 243 -1.95 -9.33 -19.68
N ASP A 244 -0.71 -9.57 -19.26
CA ASP A 244 0.02 -10.77 -19.62
C ASP A 244 -0.19 -11.86 -18.55
N ALA A 245 0.86 -12.36 -17.91
CA ALA A 245 0.72 -13.21 -16.74
C ALA A 245 0.78 -12.41 -15.43
N SER A 246 0.03 -12.82 -14.41
CA SER A 246 0.21 -12.20 -13.09
C SER A 246 1.55 -12.60 -12.47
N ILE A 247 1.95 -13.86 -12.63
CA ILE A 247 3.26 -14.39 -12.20
C ILE A 247 3.85 -15.28 -13.30
N VAL A 248 5.05 -14.98 -13.76
CA VAL A 248 5.87 -15.85 -14.61
C VAL A 248 7.07 -16.36 -13.82
N ILE A 249 7.24 -17.67 -13.76
CA ILE A 249 8.37 -18.33 -13.12
C ILE A 249 9.31 -18.83 -14.22
N TYR A 250 10.45 -18.17 -14.39
CA TYR A 250 11.49 -18.55 -15.34
C TYR A 250 12.42 -19.59 -14.72
N CYS A 251 12.04 -20.87 -14.81
CA CYS A 251 12.79 -22.03 -14.30
C CYS A 251 13.50 -21.75 -12.96
N SER A 252 12.77 -21.48 -11.88
CA SER A 252 13.37 -20.90 -10.66
C SER A 252 13.50 -21.93 -9.51
N PRO A 253 14.42 -22.92 -9.55
CA PRO A 253 14.48 -24.04 -8.61
C PRO A 253 14.32 -23.64 -7.14
N GLY A 254 13.58 -24.44 -6.39
CA GLY A 254 13.32 -24.21 -4.96
C GLY A 254 12.37 -23.06 -4.63
N THR A 255 11.87 -22.30 -5.62
CA THR A 255 10.99 -21.14 -5.39
C THR A 255 9.60 -21.56 -4.91
N LEU A 256 9.09 -20.88 -3.88
CA LEU A 256 7.76 -21.07 -3.33
C LEU A 256 6.84 -19.90 -3.69
N VAL A 257 5.76 -20.18 -4.43
CA VAL A 257 4.67 -19.25 -4.76
C VAL A 257 3.43 -19.64 -3.96
N LEU A 258 3.11 -18.87 -2.92
CA LEU A 258 2.17 -19.25 -1.87
C LEU A 258 1.10 -18.18 -1.58
N ALA A 259 -0.16 -18.56 -1.52
CA ALA A 259 -1.23 -17.72 -0.95
C ALA A 259 -1.37 -16.33 -1.61
N ASN A 260 -1.06 -16.23 -2.91
CA ASN A 260 -1.30 -15.01 -3.68
C ASN A 260 -2.75 -15.01 -4.18
N HIS A 261 -3.32 -13.81 -4.31
CA HIS A 261 -4.64 -13.60 -4.89
C HIS A 261 -4.50 -12.88 -6.23
N ILE A 262 -4.98 -13.50 -7.29
CA ILE A 262 -4.92 -12.98 -8.67
C ILE A 262 -6.35 -12.72 -9.15
N THR A 263 -6.63 -11.52 -9.66
CA THR A 263 -7.98 -11.18 -10.14
C THR A 263 -7.97 -10.39 -11.45
N ALA A 264 -8.76 -10.81 -12.43
CA ALA A 264 -9.04 -10.02 -13.64
C ALA A 264 -10.42 -9.34 -13.53
N ARG A 265 -10.41 -8.01 -13.40
CA ARG A 265 -11.59 -7.18 -13.15
C ARG A 265 -11.91 -6.25 -14.31
N SER A 266 -10.94 -5.44 -14.70
CA SER A 266 -11.11 -4.39 -15.71
C SER A 266 -10.36 -4.67 -17.00
N LEU A 267 -9.27 -5.46 -16.94
CA LEU A 267 -8.47 -5.89 -18.10
C LEU A 267 -8.44 -7.41 -18.21
N SER A 268 -8.35 -7.92 -19.44
CA SER A 268 -8.14 -9.35 -19.69
C SER A 268 -6.68 -9.73 -19.43
N SER A 269 -6.46 -10.93 -18.92
CA SER A 269 -5.14 -11.51 -18.63
C SER A 269 -4.90 -12.74 -19.50
N MET A 270 -3.67 -12.89 -20.00
CA MET A 270 -3.27 -14.12 -20.69
C MET A 270 -3.19 -15.28 -19.70
N ALA A 271 -2.61 -15.06 -18.53
CA ALA A 271 -2.51 -16.10 -17.53
C ALA A 271 -2.51 -15.62 -16.08
N GLY A 272 -2.97 -16.49 -15.18
CA GLY A 272 -2.72 -16.29 -13.75
C GLY A 272 -1.25 -16.53 -13.43
N ILE A 273 -0.80 -17.79 -13.56
CA ILE A 273 0.57 -18.21 -13.26
C ILE A 273 1.13 -19.04 -14.41
N LEU A 274 2.37 -18.76 -14.83
CA LEU A 274 3.07 -19.50 -15.88
C LEU A 274 4.37 -20.16 -15.39
N LEU A 275 4.55 -21.42 -15.78
CA LEU A 275 5.75 -22.25 -15.65
C LEU A 275 6.06 -22.85 -17.03
N VAL A 276 6.36 -21.99 -18.01
CA VAL A 276 6.38 -22.36 -19.43
C VAL A 276 7.74 -22.18 -20.11
N ASP A 277 8.63 -21.41 -19.50
CA ASP A 277 9.93 -21.07 -20.07
C ASP A 277 10.97 -22.16 -19.80
N GLN A 278 11.91 -22.34 -20.72
CA GLN A 278 13.09 -23.19 -20.53
C GLN A 278 14.30 -22.40 -19.97
N THR A 279 14.37 -21.10 -20.25
CA THR A 279 15.47 -20.26 -19.79
C THR A 279 15.12 -19.60 -18.46
N PRO A 280 16.12 -19.21 -17.64
CA PRO A 280 17.56 -19.36 -17.86
C PRO A 280 18.19 -20.62 -17.24
N PHE A 281 17.38 -21.54 -16.67
CA PHE A 281 17.89 -22.73 -15.96
C PHE A 281 17.54 -24.05 -16.65
N ASP A 282 17.59 -24.08 -17.99
CA ASP A 282 17.45 -25.28 -18.82
C ASP A 282 16.20 -26.15 -18.53
N GLY A 283 15.08 -25.51 -18.22
CA GLY A 283 13.82 -26.20 -17.91
C GLY A 283 13.72 -26.75 -16.50
N ASP A 284 14.65 -26.43 -15.60
CA ASP A 284 14.65 -26.92 -14.22
C ASP A 284 13.67 -26.15 -13.32
N TYR A 285 12.63 -26.84 -12.89
CA TYR A 285 11.64 -26.40 -11.91
C TYR A 285 11.70 -27.27 -10.63
N THR A 286 12.79 -28.02 -10.42
CA THR A 286 12.95 -28.87 -9.23
C THR A 286 12.79 -28.06 -7.95
N GLY A 287 11.91 -28.55 -7.06
CA GLY A 287 11.60 -27.87 -5.80
C GLY A 287 10.69 -26.64 -5.93
N VAL A 288 10.37 -26.17 -7.15
CA VAL A 288 9.36 -25.12 -7.33
C VAL A 288 8.03 -25.61 -6.82
N THR A 289 7.37 -24.80 -5.99
CA THR A 289 6.05 -25.11 -5.44
C THR A 289 5.13 -23.93 -5.64
N VAL A 290 4.06 -24.10 -6.41
CA VAL A 290 2.96 -23.17 -6.56
C VAL A 290 1.76 -23.71 -5.79
N LYS A 291 1.44 -23.11 -4.64
CA LYS A 291 0.37 -23.64 -3.80
C LYS A 291 -0.54 -22.62 -3.15
N GLN A 292 -1.79 -23.01 -2.94
CA GLN A 292 -2.79 -22.24 -2.20
C GLN A 292 -3.02 -20.83 -2.74
N ASN A 293 -2.75 -20.60 -4.03
CA ASN A 293 -3.09 -19.34 -4.68
C ASN A 293 -4.56 -19.37 -5.12
N ILE A 294 -5.21 -18.20 -5.14
CA ILE A 294 -6.57 -18.02 -5.66
C ILE A 294 -6.51 -17.21 -6.93
N ILE A 295 -7.07 -17.73 -8.03
CA ILE A 295 -7.11 -17.09 -9.34
C ILE A 295 -8.57 -16.89 -9.73
N ASP A 296 -8.96 -15.63 -9.88
CA ASP A 296 -10.35 -15.23 -10.06
C ASP A 296 -10.55 -14.43 -11.36
N ALA A 297 -11.15 -15.07 -12.36
CA ALA A 297 -11.61 -14.41 -13.58
C ALA A 297 -12.96 -13.70 -13.32
N ALA A 298 -12.92 -12.72 -12.40
CA ALA A 298 -14.10 -12.15 -11.74
C ALA A 298 -15.05 -11.48 -12.74
N SER A 299 -14.50 -10.62 -13.61
CA SER A 299 -15.29 -9.93 -14.63
C SER A 299 -14.57 -9.70 -15.94
N ARG A 300 -13.30 -10.08 -16.04
CA ARG A 300 -12.53 -10.12 -17.29
C ARG A 300 -11.88 -11.46 -17.45
N SER A 301 -11.51 -11.79 -18.69
CA SER A 301 -11.00 -13.12 -18.97
C SER A 301 -9.61 -13.34 -18.40
N ILE A 302 -9.39 -14.53 -17.87
CA ILE A 302 -8.06 -15.09 -17.65
C ILE A 302 -8.00 -16.30 -18.58
N ARG A 303 -7.17 -16.26 -19.63
CA ARG A 303 -7.22 -17.28 -20.69
C ARG A 303 -6.70 -18.63 -20.20
N VAL A 304 -5.69 -18.63 -19.33
CA VAL A 304 -5.21 -19.83 -18.63
C VAL A 304 -4.99 -19.51 -17.16
N GLY A 305 -5.66 -20.21 -16.24
CA GLY A 305 -5.45 -20.01 -14.80
C GLY A 305 -3.99 -20.32 -14.41
N ILE A 306 -3.55 -21.56 -14.64
CA ILE A 306 -2.16 -21.99 -14.45
C ILE A 306 -1.66 -22.73 -15.70
N GLY A 307 -0.62 -22.21 -16.33
CA GLY A 307 0.05 -22.82 -17.47
C GLY A 307 1.34 -23.52 -17.05
N ILE A 308 1.53 -24.76 -17.46
CA ILE A 308 2.72 -25.57 -17.16
C ILE A 308 3.21 -26.22 -18.46
N GLY A 309 4.44 -25.92 -18.87
CA GLY A 309 5.00 -26.43 -20.12
C GLY A 309 4.98 -25.43 -21.28
N SER A 310 6.01 -25.48 -22.12
CA SER A 310 6.23 -24.53 -23.21
C SER A 310 5.09 -24.52 -24.24
N THR A 311 4.45 -25.66 -24.47
CA THR A 311 3.31 -25.83 -25.38
C THR A 311 2.08 -25.01 -24.98
N VAL A 312 1.97 -24.58 -23.72
CA VAL A 312 0.87 -23.70 -23.27
C VAL A 312 0.99 -22.31 -23.89
N TRP A 313 2.22 -21.81 -24.05
CA TRP A 313 2.55 -20.44 -24.47
C TRP A 313 3.19 -20.36 -25.87
N SER A 314 3.58 -21.48 -26.47
CA SER A 314 4.25 -21.49 -27.79
C SER A 314 3.82 -22.69 -28.64
N ASP A 315 4.36 -22.78 -29.85
CA ASP A 315 4.33 -23.95 -30.72
C ASP A 315 5.39 -25.00 -30.36
N ASP A 316 6.18 -24.77 -29.31
CA ASP A 316 7.15 -25.75 -28.82
C ASP A 316 6.43 -26.91 -28.12
N THR A 317 6.39 -28.04 -28.82
CA THR A 317 5.82 -29.31 -28.36
C THR A 317 6.89 -30.33 -27.96
N GLU A 318 8.17 -29.99 -28.13
CA GLU A 318 9.29 -30.91 -27.93
C GLU A 318 9.99 -30.69 -26.59
N THR A 319 9.99 -29.44 -26.09
CA THR A 319 10.65 -29.09 -24.82
C THR A 319 9.96 -29.77 -23.65
N ILE A 320 10.78 -30.49 -22.86
CA ILE A 320 10.36 -31.13 -21.61
C ILE A 320 10.91 -30.34 -20.42
N LEU A 321 10.01 -29.72 -19.65
CA LEU A 321 10.34 -29.07 -18.39
C LEU A 321 10.38 -30.09 -17.25
N LYS A 322 11.22 -29.87 -16.24
CA LYS A 322 11.56 -30.89 -15.23
C LYS A 322 11.28 -30.44 -13.81
N GLY A 323 10.55 -31.27 -13.07
CA GLY A 323 10.30 -31.10 -11.64
C GLY A 323 9.33 -29.97 -11.31
N GLY A 324 8.84 -29.94 -10.08
CA GLY A 324 7.96 -28.87 -9.60
C GLY A 324 6.61 -29.39 -9.14
N SER A 325 5.86 -28.53 -8.45
CA SER A 325 4.61 -28.91 -7.80
C SER A 325 3.57 -27.80 -7.87
N VAL A 326 2.37 -28.12 -8.33
CA VAL A 326 1.21 -27.21 -8.40
C VAL A 326 0.10 -27.80 -7.52
N LEU A 327 -0.06 -27.25 -6.32
CA LEU A 327 -0.79 -27.89 -5.23
C LEU A 327 -1.88 -27.01 -4.62
N ASN A 328 -3.11 -27.52 -4.51
CA ASN A 328 -4.17 -26.86 -3.74
C ASN A 328 -4.47 -25.40 -4.14
N ASN A 329 -4.29 -25.05 -5.42
CA ASN A 329 -4.68 -23.74 -5.93
C ASN A 329 -6.19 -23.75 -6.24
N GLY A 330 -6.83 -22.59 -6.09
CA GLY A 330 -8.25 -22.40 -6.35
C GLY A 330 -8.50 -21.54 -7.57
N LEU A 331 -9.35 -22.02 -8.47
CA LEU A 331 -9.75 -21.32 -9.69
C LEU A 331 -11.24 -20.98 -9.59
N LYS A 332 -11.59 -19.72 -9.85
CA LYS A 332 -12.99 -19.26 -9.81
C LYS A 332 -13.24 -18.13 -10.82
N GLY A 333 -14.50 -17.72 -10.92
CA GLY A 333 -14.92 -16.61 -11.79
C GLY A 333 -15.57 -17.10 -13.08
N ARG A 334 -16.33 -16.21 -13.74
CA ARG A 334 -17.18 -16.58 -14.89
C ARG A 334 -16.46 -16.53 -16.23
N TYR A 335 -15.27 -15.93 -16.27
CA TYR A 335 -14.56 -15.62 -17.51
C TYR A 335 -13.24 -16.38 -17.62
N MET A 336 -13.15 -17.56 -17.01
CA MET A 336 -11.95 -18.38 -17.11
C MET A 336 -11.90 -19.03 -18.49
N GLY A 337 -10.73 -19.05 -19.13
CA GLY A 337 -10.47 -19.88 -20.30
C GLY A 337 -10.19 -21.31 -19.84
N TYR A 338 -8.95 -21.76 -19.94
CA TYR A 338 -8.52 -23.04 -19.36
C TYR A 338 -8.17 -22.86 -17.88
N GLY A 339 -8.52 -23.82 -17.02
CA GLY A 339 -8.16 -23.76 -15.60
C GLY A 339 -6.66 -24.04 -15.38
N ILE A 340 -6.26 -25.30 -15.55
CA ILE A 340 -4.84 -25.72 -15.59
C ILE A 340 -4.58 -26.42 -16.92
N ALA A 341 -3.61 -25.93 -17.69
CA ALA A 341 -3.12 -26.56 -18.91
C ALA A 341 -1.68 -27.04 -18.71
N ALA A 342 -1.41 -28.30 -19.04
CA ALA A 342 -0.13 -28.95 -18.77
C ALA A 342 0.37 -29.84 -19.93
N ALA A 343 1.57 -29.60 -20.45
CA ALA A 343 2.17 -30.43 -21.51
C ALA A 343 3.71 -30.38 -21.43
N GLY A 344 4.41 -31.37 -21.98
CA GLY A 344 5.87 -31.37 -22.03
C GLY A 344 6.54 -31.37 -20.65
N LEU A 345 6.21 -32.34 -19.79
CA LEU A 345 6.61 -32.33 -18.37
C LEU A 345 7.27 -33.65 -17.95
N GLU A 346 8.27 -33.57 -17.08
CA GLU A 346 8.91 -34.72 -16.43
C GLU A 346 8.99 -34.51 -14.90
N GLY A 347 8.52 -35.47 -14.10
CA GLY A 347 8.66 -35.41 -12.64
C GLY A 347 7.83 -34.33 -11.94
N PHE A 348 6.74 -33.84 -12.55
CA PHE A 348 5.84 -32.84 -11.96
C PHE A 348 4.80 -33.46 -11.03
N LYS A 349 4.31 -32.69 -10.06
CA LYS A 349 3.17 -33.06 -9.20
C LYS A 349 2.07 -32.02 -9.21
N VAL A 350 0.93 -32.34 -9.79
CA VAL A 350 -0.24 -31.45 -9.92
C VAL A 350 -1.42 -32.05 -9.17
N LYS A 351 -1.67 -31.62 -7.92
CA LYS A 351 -2.65 -32.27 -7.02
C LYS A 351 -3.43 -31.31 -6.11
N GLY A 352 -4.67 -31.68 -5.81
CA GLY A 352 -5.54 -30.99 -4.85
C GLY A 352 -6.02 -29.60 -5.30
N ASN A 353 -5.73 -29.20 -6.53
CA ASN A 353 -6.28 -27.97 -7.10
C ASN A 353 -7.78 -28.14 -7.32
N TRP A 354 -8.55 -27.09 -7.08
CA TRP A 354 -9.99 -27.10 -7.25
C TRP A 354 -10.40 -25.99 -8.21
N ASP A 355 -11.50 -26.24 -8.90
CA ASP A 355 -12.02 -25.35 -9.93
C ASP A 355 -13.53 -25.20 -9.73
N GLU A 356 -13.94 -23.96 -9.48
CA GLU A 356 -15.32 -23.48 -9.40
C GLU A 356 -15.61 -22.45 -10.51
N ALA A 357 -14.70 -22.34 -11.49
CA ALA A 357 -14.81 -21.38 -12.56
C ALA A 357 -15.81 -21.82 -13.63
N GLN A 358 -16.31 -20.86 -14.39
CA GLN A 358 -16.99 -21.13 -15.65
C GLN A 358 -15.98 -20.97 -16.78
N HIS A 359 -15.80 -22.04 -17.55
CA HIS A 359 -14.87 -22.07 -18.67
C HIS A 359 -15.52 -21.61 -19.96
N GLN A 360 -14.93 -20.60 -20.58
CA GLN A 360 -15.38 -20.02 -21.83
C GLN A 360 -14.25 -19.29 -22.56
N GLY A 361 -14.38 -19.17 -23.87
CA GLY A 361 -13.42 -18.48 -24.70
C GLY A 361 -13.68 -18.79 -26.18
N GLN A 362 -13.22 -17.91 -27.04
CA GLN A 362 -13.30 -18.10 -28.49
C GLN A 362 -11.90 -18.17 -29.07
N ARG A 363 -11.70 -19.09 -30.01
CA ARG A 363 -10.48 -19.16 -30.81
C ARG A 363 -10.25 -17.80 -31.50
N SER A 364 -9.10 -17.17 -31.25
CA SER A 364 -8.71 -15.95 -31.96
C SER A 364 -7.93 -16.29 -33.24
N ALA A 365 -7.68 -15.29 -34.09
CA ALA A 365 -6.84 -15.42 -35.27
C ALA A 365 -5.38 -15.83 -34.96
N ARG A 366 -4.94 -15.71 -33.69
CA ARG A 366 -3.59 -16.10 -33.24
C ARG A 366 -3.48 -17.59 -32.93
N CYS A 367 -4.61 -18.29 -32.83
CA CYS A 367 -4.58 -19.72 -32.57
C CYS A 367 -4.16 -20.48 -33.81
N PHE A 368 -3.19 -21.37 -33.65
CA PHE A 368 -2.77 -22.29 -34.72
C PHE A 368 -3.93 -23.16 -35.22
N ASP A 369 -3.84 -23.58 -36.49
CA ASP A 369 -4.86 -24.41 -37.14
C ASP A 369 -4.79 -25.89 -36.71
N GLU A 370 -3.60 -26.42 -36.47
CA GLU A 370 -3.37 -27.82 -36.09
C GLU A 370 -2.28 -27.92 -35.01
N PRO A 371 -2.51 -28.65 -33.89
CA PRO A 371 -3.79 -29.22 -33.49
C PRO A 371 -4.82 -28.14 -33.16
N VAL A 372 -6.10 -28.47 -33.40
CA VAL A 372 -7.21 -27.63 -32.97
C VAL A 372 -7.35 -27.78 -31.46
N ASN A 373 -7.07 -26.70 -30.73
CA ASN A 373 -7.25 -26.68 -29.28
C ASN A 373 -8.69 -27.06 -28.90
N PRO A 374 -8.89 -27.88 -27.84
CA PRO A 374 -10.22 -28.23 -27.38
C PRO A 374 -10.92 -27.02 -26.76
N ASP A 375 -12.24 -27.10 -26.57
CA ASP A 375 -12.99 -26.06 -25.88
C ASP A 375 -12.42 -25.81 -24.46
N PRO A 376 -12.47 -24.57 -23.95
CA PRO A 376 -11.99 -24.23 -22.60
C PRO A 376 -12.55 -25.14 -21.51
N MET A 377 -11.68 -25.60 -20.59
CA MET A 377 -12.03 -26.55 -19.54
C MET A 377 -11.14 -26.42 -18.29
N ALA A 378 -11.59 -27.03 -17.19
CA ALA A 378 -10.93 -26.96 -15.90
C ALA A 378 -9.50 -27.53 -15.89
N PHE A 379 -9.33 -28.75 -16.39
CA PHE A 379 -8.06 -29.47 -16.29
C PHE A 379 -7.74 -30.13 -17.63
N LEU A 380 -6.71 -29.63 -18.29
CA LEU A 380 -6.27 -30.02 -19.62
C LEU A 380 -4.81 -30.49 -19.56
N TYR A 381 -4.51 -31.64 -20.16
CA TYR A 381 -3.13 -32.07 -20.36
C TYR A 381 -2.92 -32.74 -21.72
N ASN A 382 -1.65 -32.89 -22.10
CA ASN A 382 -1.24 -33.74 -23.20
C ASN A 382 -0.47 -34.93 -22.60
N LEU A 383 -1.10 -36.11 -22.55
CA LEU A 383 -0.53 -37.27 -21.86
C LEU A 383 0.72 -37.82 -22.56
N GLU A 384 0.80 -37.73 -23.90
CA GLU A 384 1.93 -38.23 -24.68
C GLU A 384 3.25 -37.53 -24.33
N THR A 385 3.18 -36.24 -24.00
CA THR A 385 4.34 -35.40 -23.65
C THR A 385 4.67 -35.39 -22.15
N ILE A 386 3.92 -36.14 -21.32
CA ILE A 386 4.10 -36.19 -19.86
C ILE A 386 4.82 -37.48 -19.45
N LYS A 387 5.90 -37.33 -18.69
CA LYS A 387 6.75 -38.43 -18.18
C LYS A 387 6.84 -38.38 -16.66
N ASP A 388 6.74 -39.53 -16.01
CA ASP A 388 6.98 -39.72 -14.57
C ASP A 388 6.34 -38.64 -13.65
N SER A 389 5.17 -38.13 -14.04
CA SER A 389 4.49 -37.03 -13.37
C SER A 389 3.17 -37.48 -12.75
N GLU A 390 2.78 -36.86 -11.64
CA GLU A 390 1.58 -37.20 -10.90
C GLU A 390 0.50 -36.12 -11.06
N PHE A 391 -0.65 -36.50 -11.62
CA PHE A 391 -1.82 -35.63 -11.75
C PHE A 391 -2.98 -36.09 -10.87
N GLN A 392 -3.79 -35.15 -10.40
CA GLN A 392 -5.10 -35.44 -9.80
C GLN A 392 -6.10 -35.94 -10.86
N SER A 393 -7.19 -36.56 -10.41
CA SER A 393 -8.32 -36.89 -11.29
C SER A 393 -8.98 -35.64 -11.88
N GLY A 394 -9.53 -35.77 -13.08
CA GLY A 394 -10.32 -34.73 -13.75
C GLY A 394 -9.66 -34.16 -15.01
N PHE A 395 -8.35 -34.30 -15.15
CA PHE A 395 -7.62 -33.93 -16.37
C PHE A 395 -8.16 -34.67 -17.60
N LYS A 396 -8.29 -33.94 -18.71
CA LYS A 396 -8.68 -34.45 -20.02
C LYS A 396 -7.50 -34.42 -20.98
N ASP A 397 -7.31 -35.53 -21.68
CA ASP A 397 -6.22 -35.73 -22.62
C ASP A 397 -6.57 -35.17 -23.98
N HIS A 398 -5.77 -34.22 -24.45
CA HIS A 398 -5.91 -33.62 -25.77
C HIS A 398 -4.55 -33.17 -26.30
N ASP A 399 -4.41 -33.23 -27.62
CA ASP A 399 -3.40 -32.46 -28.32
C ASP A 399 -3.82 -30.99 -28.34
N PHE A 400 -2.92 -30.11 -27.91
CA PHE A 400 -3.12 -28.67 -27.90
C PHE A 400 -1.78 -27.97 -28.05
N GLN A 401 -1.83 -26.71 -28.44
CA GLN A 401 -0.68 -25.80 -28.44
C GLN A 401 -1.14 -24.35 -28.35
N TYR A 402 -0.31 -23.50 -27.75
CA TYR A 402 -0.55 -22.08 -27.59
C TYR A 402 -1.97 -21.75 -27.08
N VAL A 403 -2.44 -22.44 -26.04
CA VAL A 403 -3.82 -22.31 -25.52
C VAL A 403 -4.15 -20.92 -24.96
N VAL A 404 -3.14 -20.08 -24.71
CA VAL A 404 -3.32 -18.65 -24.39
C VAL A 404 -3.81 -17.81 -25.58
N CYS A 405 -3.97 -18.41 -26.76
CA CYS A 405 -4.45 -17.73 -27.96
C CYS A 405 -5.95 -17.42 -27.96
N ILE A 406 -6.75 -17.96 -27.04
CA ILE A 406 -8.20 -17.73 -27.00
C ILE A 406 -8.53 -16.33 -26.49
N ASP A 407 -9.59 -15.71 -27.00
CA ASP A 407 -10.12 -14.46 -26.46
C ASP A 407 -11.29 -14.73 -25.53
N GLY A 408 -11.47 -13.86 -24.53
CA GLY A 408 -12.63 -13.92 -23.65
C GLY A 408 -13.91 -13.61 -24.40
N LEU A 409 -14.99 -14.33 -24.10
CA LEU A 409 -16.32 -13.97 -24.58
C LEU A 409 -16.78 -12.72 -23.84
N TYR A 410 -16.60 -11.55 -24.46
CA TYR A 410 -17.10 -10.31 -23.89
C TYR A 410 -18.60 -10.19 -24.17
N ASP A 411 -19.41 -10.35 -23.13
CA ASP A 411 -20.84 -10.11 -23.21
C ASP A 411 -21.12 -8.60 -23.20
N ASN A 412 -21.22 -8.00 -24.39
CA ASN A 412 -21.62 -6.60 -24.56
C ASN A 412 -22.99 -6.29 -23.92
N SER A 413 -23.87 -7.29 -23.75
CA SER A 413 -25.20 -7.14 -23.17
C SER A 413 -25.22 -7.20 -21.64
N ASN A 414 -24.16 -7.75 -21.04
CA ASN A 414 -23.94 -7.79 -19.60
C ASN A 414 -22.50 -7.38 -19.29
N PRO A 415 -22.15 -6.09 -19.53
CA PRO A 415 -20.82 -5.61 -19.25
C PRO A 415 -20.46 -5.91 -17.79
N PRO A 416 -19.18 -6.19 -17.50
CA PRO A 416 -18.66 -6.36 -16.15
C PRO A 416 -19.35 -5.43 -15.16
N LYS A 417 -20.18 -5.98 -14.26
CA LYS A 417 -20.84 -5.17 -13.24
C LYS A 417 -19.75 -4.59 -12.36
N HIS A 418 -19.75 -3.27 -12.20
CA HIS A 418 -18.86 -2.54 -11.30
C HIS A 418 -19.04 -2.90 -9.82
N ASP A 419 -19.93 -3.84 -9.48
CA ASP A 419 -20.28 -4.28 -8.12
C ASP A 419 -19.19 -5.17 -7.46
N LEU A 420 -18.02 -5.32 -8.09
CA LEU A 420 -16.90 -5.97 -7.42
C LEU A 420 -16.45 -5.10 -6.24
N PRO A 421 -16.16 -5.69 -5.06
CA PRO A 421 -15.73 -4.93 -3.90
C PRO A 421 -14.55 -4.02 -4.30
N PRO A 422 -14.55 -2.76 -3.88
CA PRO A 422 -13.44 -1.85 -4.16
C PRO A 422 -12.13 -2.47 -3.69
N LEU A 423 -11.04 -2.26 -4.42
CA LEU A 423 -9.74 -2.70 -3.95
C LEU A 423 -9.42 -1.97 -2.63
N PRO A 424 -8.57 -2.52 -1.75
CA PRO A 424 -8.26 -1.88 -0.47
C PRO A 424 -7.87 -0.39 -0.61
N HIS A 425 -7.11 -0.04 -1.65
CA HIS A 425 -6.72 1.35 -1.94
C HIS A 425 -7.82 2.20 -2.61
N ASP A 426 -8.87 1.62 -3.17
CA ASP A 426 -10.01 2.37 -3.70
C ASP A 426 -10.84 2.95 -2.55
N LEU A 427 -10.97 2.21 -1.45
CA LEU A 427 -11.68 2.64 -0.25
C LEU A 427 -11.06 3.90 0.37
N GLU A 428 -9.74 3.93 0.51
CA GLU A 428 -9.02 5.05 1.13
C GLU A 428 -8.98 6.31 0.24
N ASN A 429 -8.97 6.15 -1.09
CA ASN A 429 -8.91 7.29 -2.01
C ASN A 429 -10.25 8.02 -2.17
N GLU A 430 -11.38 7.34 -1.99
CA GLU A 430 -12.69 8.00 -2.04
C GLU A 430 -12.88 8.92 -0.82
N GLU A 431 -12.41 8.52 0.37
CA GLU A 431 -12.39 9.38 1.56
C GLU A 431 -11.52 10.65 1.34
N ALA A 432 -10.37 10.51 0.66
CA ALA A 432 -9.49 11.64 0.37
C ALA A 432 -9.99 12.55 -0.76
N LYS A 433 -10.68 12.01 -1.78
CA LYS A 433 -11.27 12.80 -2.88
C LYS A 433 -12.44 13.66 -2.42
N GLU A 434 -13.25 13.18 -1.48
CA GLU A 434 -14.36 13.96 -0.94
C GLU A 434 -13.90 15.19 -0.15
N GLN A 435 -12.67 15.20 0.37
CA GLN A 435 -12.12 16.31 1.16
C GLN A 435 -11.52 17.46 0.30
N HIS A 436 -11.39 17.31 -1.02
CA HIS A 436 -10.60 18.22 -1.86
C HIS A 436 -11.28 18.75 -3.14
N LEU A 437 -12.60 18.60 -3.30
CA LEU A 437 -13.31 19.19 -4.44
C LEU A 437 -13.83 20.61 -4.14
N PRO A 438 -13.24 21.68 -4.71
CA PRO A 438 -13.87 23.00 -4.72
C PRO A 438 -15.07 23.01 -5.68
N PRO A 439 -16.04 23.93 -5.49
CA PRO A 439 -17.27 23.98 -6.28
C PRO A 439 -16.98 24.19 -7.77
N LYS A 440 -17.44 23.25 -8.60
CA LYS A 440 -17.38 23.36 -10.07
C LYS A 440 -18.25 24.53 -10.54
N LYS A 441 -17.63 25.57 -11.08
CA LYS A 441 -18.31 26.56 -11.92
C LYS A 441 -18.67 25.93 -13.26
N GLU A 442 -19.96 25.92 -13.60
CA GLU A 442 -20.48 25.48 -14.88
C GLU A 442 -19.94 26.38 -16.02
N GLN A 443 -19.25 25.78 -16.98
CA GLN A 443 -18.91 26.44 -18.25
C GLN A 443 -20.05 26.20 -19.25
N VAL A 444 -20.76 27.28 -19.57
CA VAL A 444 -21.74 27.36 -20.66
C VAL A 444 -21.00 27.39 -22.00
N GLN A 445 -21.34 26.48 -22.92
CA GLN A 445 -20.87 26.49 -24.32
C GLN A 445 -21.61 27.57 -25.13
N PRO A 446 -20.94 28.35 -26.01
CA PRO A 446 -21.64 29.28 -26.88
C PRO A 446 -21.95 28.68 -28.26
N LYS A 447 -23.20 28.87 -28.71
CA LYS A 447 -23.63 28.70 -30.11
C LYS A 447 -23.23 29.91 -30.96
N LYS A 448 -22.78 29.65 -32.19
CA LYS A 448 -22.52 30.65 -33.26
C LYS A 448 -23.82 31.26 -33.80
N LYS A 449 -23.89 32.61 -33.90
CA LYS A 449 -24.24 33.35 -35.13
C LYS A 449 -24.14 34.89 -34.98
N ASP A 450 -23.32 35.45 -35.86
CA ASP A 450 -23.35 36.72 -36.59
C ASP A 450 -23.90 38.05 -36.01
N SER A 451 -23.00 39.04 -36.14
CA SER A 451 -23.18 40.45 -36.55
C SER A 451 -23.29 41.57 -35.51
N ALA A 452 -22.31 42.49 -35.68
CA ALA A 452 -22.36 43.95 -35.61
C ALA A 452 -22.41 44.70 -34.26
N ASP A 453 -21.51 45.69 -34.21
CA ASP A 453 -21.49 46.93 -33.45
C ASP A 453 -21.11 46.92 -31.97
N ALA A 454 -19.90 47.45 -31.76
CA ALA A 454 -19.34 47.83 -30.47
C ALA A 454 -19.64 49.31 -30.17
N LYS A 455 -20.16 49.60 -28.98
CA LYS A 455 -19.97 50.88 -28.29
C LYS A 455 -20.22 50.80 -26.78
N GLU A 456 -19.26 51.39 -26.06
CA GLU A 456 -19.32 52.16 -24.80
C GLU A 456 -19.87 51.55 -23.47
N GLN A 457 -18.97 51.60 -22.47
CA GLN A 457 -19.11 52.10 -21.08
C GLN A 457 -20.32 51.66 -20.23
N SER A 458 -20.06 51.07 -19.05
CA SER A 458 -19.99 51.78 -17.75
C SER A 458 -19.85 50.80 -16.57
N GLU A 459 -19.21 51.29 -15.52
CA GLU A 459 -19.14 50.73 -14.15
C GLU A 459 -20.54 50.61 -13.54
N GLU A 460 -20.74 49.62 -12.64
CA GLU A 460 -21.63 49.77 -11.48
C GLU A 460 -21.31 48.69 -10.42
N GLU A 461 -21.29 49.16 -9.18
CA GLU A 461 -21.05 48.45 -7.92
C GLU A 461 -22.32 47.70 -7.50
N GLU A 462 -22.19 46.52 -6.87
CA GLU A 462 -23.32 45.89 -6.17
C GLU A 462 -23.03 45.73 -4.68
N GLU A 463 -23.96 46.29 -3.91
CA GLU A 463 -24.06 46.34 -2.45
C GLU A 463 -24.41 44.97 -1.82
N GLU A 464 -23.87 44.74 -0.62
CA GLU A 464 -24.28 43.69 0.31
C GLU A 464 -25.69 43.96 0.86
N ASP A 465 -26.61 43.01 0.72
CA ASP A 465 -27.91 43.04 1.40
C ASP A 465 -27.98 41.97 2.51
N LYS A 466 -28.17 42.44 3.74
CA LYS A 466 -28.30 41.65 4.98
C LYS A 466 -29.76 41.27 5.18
N SER A 467 -30.04 39.98 5.37
CA SER A 467 -31.34 39.50 5.87
C SER A 467 -31.20 38.81 7.25
N PRO A 468 -32.29 38.81 8.06
CA PRO A 468 -32.21 38.66 9.52
C PRO A 468 -32.23 37.21 10.03
N GLU A 469 -31.54 37.00 11.14
CA GLU A 469 -31.49 35.74 11.91
C GLU A 469 -32.86 35.39 12.54
N THR A 470 -33.28 34.13 12.36
CA THR A 470 -34.37 33.49 13.11
C THR A 470 -33.79 32.47 14.11
N PRO A 471 -34.40 32.27 15.29
CA PRO A 471 -33.75 31.59 16.42
C PRO A 471 -33.73 30.06 16.26
N GLY A 472 -32.57 29.47 16.49
CA GLY A 472 -32.32 28.04 16.33
C GLY A 472 -32.98 27.16 17.41
N PRO A 473 -33.28 25.88 17.10
CA PRO A 473 -33.74 24.88 18.06
C PRO A 473 -32.58 24.34 18.93
N SER A 474 -32.95 23.90 20.13
CA SER A 474 -32.07 23.44 21.21
C SER A 474 -31.10 22.32 20.83
N THR A 475 -29.84 22.51 21.22
CA THR A 475 -28.72 21.58 21.16
C THR A 475 -28.83 20.47 22.21
N ASP A 476 -29.26 19.28 21.80
CA ASP A 476 -28.85 18.01 22.41
C ASP A 476 -28.35 17.12 21.27
N GLY A 477 -27.06 17.25 20.95
CA GLY A 477 -26.40 16.54 19.86
C GLY A 477 -26.05 15.09 20.21
N PHE A 478 -25.91 14.25 19.19
CA PHE A 478 -25.44 12.88 19.29
C PHE A 478 -24.02 12.86 19.89
N SER A 479 -23.82 12.20 21.03
CA SER A 479 -22.49 11.93 21.57
C SER A 479 -22.24 10.43 21.64
N THR A 480 -21.28 9.96 20.86
CA THR A 480 -20.84 8.56 20.77
C THR A 480 -19.67 8.25 21.69
N GLY A 481 -19.10 9.27 22.35
CA GLY A 481 -17.94 9.19 23.25
C GLY A 481 -16.60 9.15 22.53
N SER A 482 -16.58 9.37 21.21
CA SER A 482 -15.39 9.52 20.38
C SER A 482 -15.52 10.82 19.60
N GLU A 483 -14.66 11.79 19.89
CA GLU A 483 -14.67 13.10 19.22
C GLU A 483 -14.64 12.95 17.69
N VAL A 484 -13.87 11.99 17.18
CA VAL A 484 -13.75 11.74 15.74
C VAL A 484 -15.05 11.19 15.13
N MET A 485 -15.76 10.29 15.83
CA MET A 485 -17.02 9.74 15.32
C MET A 485 -18.17 10.74 15.47
N ASP A 486 -18.13 11.57 16.52
CA ASP A 486 -19.10 12.64 16.73
C ASP A 486 -18.96 13.70 15.63
N ASP A 487 -17.74 14.09 15.28
CA ASP A 487 -17.46 14.99 14.15
C ASP A 487 -17.94 14.41 12.81
N ILE A 488 -17.73 13.10 12.57
CA ILE A 488 -18.16 12.43 11.34
C ILE A 488 -19.69 12.41 11.25
N LEU A 489 -20.38 12.09 12.35
CA LEU A 489 -21.84 12.05 12.39
C LEU A 489 -22.45 13.45 12.25
N GLU A 490 -21.84 14.45 12.88
CA GLU A 490 -22.25 15.86 12.74
C GLU A 490 -22.07 16.35 11.31
N HIS A 491 -20.93 16.07 10.67
CA HIS A 491 -20.70 16.43 9.26
C HIS A 491 -21.64 15.69 8.31
N SER A 492 -21.94 14.42 8.58
CA SER A 492 -22.90 13.63 7.79
C SER A 492 -24.32 14.18 7.90
N GLN A 493 -24.75 14.54 9.12
CA GLN A 493 -26.04 15.16 9.38
C GLN A 493 -26.15 16.54 8.71
N GLN A 494 -25.10 17.35 8.78
CA GLN A 494 -25.04 18.67 8.15
C GLN A 494 -25.19 18.57 6.63
N ARG A 495 -24.45 17.66 5.97
CA ARG A 495 -24.54 17.43 4.51
C ARG A 495 -25.93 16.94 4.09
N MET A 496 -26.59 16.16 4.93
CA MET A 496 -27.95 15.69 4.68
C MET A 496 -28.96 16.85 4.74
N LEU A 497 -28.86 17.70 5.76
CA LEU A 497 -29.71 18.89 5.88
C LEU A 497 -29.51 19.82 4.68
N GLU A 498 -28.28 20.03 4.23
CA GLU A 498 -27.97 20.82 3.02
C GLU A 498 -28.56 20.21 1.74
N ALA A 499 -28.53 18.88 1.61
CA ALA A 499 -29.14 18.18 0.47
C ALA A 499 -30.67 18.31 0.46
N ILE A 500 -31.31 18.24 1.63
CA ILE A 500 -32.75 18.48 1.82
C ILE A 500 -33.10 19.93 1.45
N ASP A 501 -32.30 20.90 1.91
CA ASP A 501 -32.49 22.33 1.62
C ASP A 501 -32.34 22.62 0.11
N HIS A 502 -31.36 22.00 -0.55
CA HIS A 502 -31.16 22.11 -1.99
C HIS A 502 -32.32 21.49 -2.79
N LEU A 503 -32.89 20.38 -2.30
CA LEU A 503 -34.11 19.78 -2.86
C LEU A 503 -35.31 20.72 -2.70
N HIS A 504 -35.48 21.33 -1.52
CA HIS A 504 -36.56 22.28 -1.26
C HIS A 504 -36.48 23.49 -2.20
N ARG A 505 -35.29 24.09 -2.36
CA ARG A 505 -35.07 25.20 -3.31
C ARG A 505 -35.40 24.83 -4.75
N ARG A 506 -35.08 23.60 -5.19
CA ARG A 506 -35.44 23.13 -6.54
C ARG A 506 -36.95 22.95 -6.70
N VAL A 507 -37.64 22.47 -5.68
CA VAL A 507 -39.10 22.36 -5.68
C VAL A 507 -39.74 23.75 -5.74
N ASP A 508 -39.23 24.72 -4.98
CA ASP A 508 -39.71 26.11 -4.99
C ASP A 508 -39.51 26.78 -6.36
N VAL A 509 -38.35 26.56 -7.00
CA VAL A 509 -38.09 27.05 -8.37
C VAL A 509 -39.07 26.43 -9.37
N LEU A 510 -39.32 25.12 -9.29
CA LEU A 510 -40.30 24.45 -10.15
C LEU A 510 -41.73 24.98 -9.91
N ALA A 511 -42.13 25.20 -8.66
CA ALA A 511 -43.43 25.77 -8.32
C ALA A 511 -43.60 27.20 -8.86
N SER A 512 -42.55 28.03 -8.75
CA SER A 512 -42.54 29.40 -9.27
C SER A 512 -42.64 29.46 -10.81
N ASN A 513 -41.99 28.54 -11.52
CA ASN A 513 -42.04 28.45 -12.98
C ASN A 513 -43.43 28.04 -13.50
N VAL A 514 -44.13 27.16 -12.77
CA VAL A 514 -45.53 26.81 -13.08
C VAL A 514 -46.46 28.02 -12.87
N ALA A 515 -46.26 28.79 -11.80
CA ALA A 515 -47.04 29.99 -11.52
C ALA A 515 -46.81 31.13 -12.55
N GLN A 516 -45.64 31.20 -13.19
CA GLN A 516 -45.36 32.18 -14.24
C GLN A 516 -45.97 31.80 -15.60
N ALA A 517 -46.06 30.50 -15.91
CA ALA A 517 -46.68 30.01 -17.15
C ALA A 517 -48.18 30.35 -17.24
N ASP A 518 -48.87 30.48 -16.10
CA ASP A 518 -50.31 30.78 -16.05
C ASP A 518 -50.66 32.27 -16.19
N LYS A 519 -49.70 33.20 -16.07
CA LYS A 519 -49.98 34.65 -16.18
C LYS A 519 -50.23 35.14 -17.61
N GLY A 520 -50.11 34.27 -18.62
CA GLY A 520 -50.27 34.61 -20.04
C GLY A 520 -51.67 34.44 -20.64
N LYS A 521 -52.66 33.89 -19.92
CA LYS A 521 -54.00 33.62 -20.49
C LYS A 521 -55.13 34.16 -19.62
N SER A 522 -55.63 35.32 -20.01
CA SER A 522 -56.85 35.93 -19.48
C SER A 522 -58.10 35.29 -20.10
N LYS A 523 -59.08 34.98 -19.24
CA LYS A 523 -60.49 34.59 -19.47
C LYS A 523 -60.77 33.13 -19.87
N LYS A 524 -61.11 32.28 -18.89
CA LYS A 524 -62.49 32.04 -18.43
C LYS A 524 -62.44 31.11 -17.20
N SER A 525 -63.16 31.48 -16.15
CA SER A 525 -63.28 30.76 -14.89
C SER A 525 -64.14 29.50 -15.03
N GLU A 526 -63.59 28.33 -14.73
CA GLU A 526 -64.32 27.17 -14.19
C GLU A 526 -63.33 26.12 -13.65
N SER A 527 -63.51 25.75 -12.38
CA SER A 527 -62.88 24.65 -11.62
C SER A 527 -61.41 24.29 -11.90
N VAL A 528 -60.49 24.99 -11.23
CA VAL A 528 -59.03 24.68 -11.20
C VAL A 528 -58.68 23.62 -10.13
N GLY A 529 -59.65 22.76 -9.77
CA GLY A 529 -59.50 21.79 -8.67
C GLY A 529 -59.03 20.38 -9.06
N GLU A 530 -59.01 20.03 -10.35
CA GLU A 530 -58.93 18.60 -10.74
C GLU A 530 -57.92 18.23 -11.85
N SER A 531 -57.01 19.12 -12.27
CA SER A 531 -55.97 18.74 -13.23
C SER A 531 -54.57 19.11 -12.75
N LEU A 532 -54.18 18.61 -11.57
CA LEU A 532 -52.76 18.32 -11.36
C LEU A 532 -52.41 17.19 -12.32
N ASP A 533 -51.59 17.53 -13.31
CA ASP A 533 -51.12 16.64 -14.35
C ASP A 533 -50.67 15.29 -13.72
N PRO A 534 -51.21 14.14 -14.13
CA PRO A 534 -50.79 12.83 -13.61
C PRO A 534 -49.27 12.61 -13.72
N ALA A 535 -48.58 13.32 -14.60
CA ALA A 535 -47.12 13.37 -14.65
C ALA A 535 -46.47 13.90 -13.36
N ILE A 536 -47.03 14.92 -12.71
CA ILE A 536 -46.48 15.49 -11.46
C ILE A 536 -46.69 14.53 -10.29
N SER A 537 -47.85 13.87 -10.23
CA SER A 537 -48.15 12.87 -9.21
C SER A 537 -47.16 11.68 -9.27
N THR A 538 -46.89 11.16 -10.47
CA THR A 538 -45.91 10.08 -10.64
C THR A 538 -44.47 10.49 -10.30
N HIS A 539 -44.10 11.75 -10.54
CA HIS A 539 -42.79 12.28 -10.15
C HIS A 539 -42.63 12.44 -8.64
N LEU A 540 -43.67 12.92 -7.94
CA LEU A 540 -43.69 13.01 -6.48
C LEU A 540 -43.63 11.62 -5.82
N GLU A 541 -44.38 10.65 -6.35
CA GLU A 541 -44.33 9.27 -5.86
C GLU A 541 -42.93 8.65 -6.05
N LYS A 542 -42.27 8.91 -7.19
CA LYS A 542 -40.90 8.47 -7.44
C LYS A 542 -39.89 9.13 -6.50
N LEU A 543 -40.12 10.39 -6.12
CA LEU A 543 -39.27 11.12 -5.18
C LEU A 543 -39.46 10.57 -3.76
N GLN A 544 -40.70 10.33 -3.34
CA GLN A 544 -41.02 9.70 -2.05
C GLN A 544 -40.34 8.34 -1.91
N ARG A 545 -40.43 7.47 -2.93
CA ARG A 545 -39.73 6.16 -2.91
C ARG A 545 -38.21 6.28 -2.82
N ARG A 546 -37.62 7.34 -3.40
CA ARG A 546 -36.17 7.60 -3.27
C ARG A 546 -35.81 8.05 -1.85
N VAL A 547 -36.66 8.85 -1.21
CA VAL A 547 -36.47 9.28 0.18
C VAL A 547 -36.58 8.06 1.13
N GLU A 548 -37.61 7.23 0.98
CA GLU A 548 -37.78 6.00 1.77
C GLU A 548 -36.59 5.02 1.60
N HIS A 549 -36.07 4.92 0.37
CA HIS A 549 -34.88 4.11 0.10
C HIS A 549 -33.62 4.69 0.75
N LEU A 550 -33.45 6.01 0.75
CA LEU A 550 -32.34 6.69 1.43
C LEU A 550 -32.41 6.52 2.95
N GLU A 551 -33.60 6.66 3.55
CA GLU A 551 -33.82 6.41 4.99
C GLU A 551 -33.48 4.95 5.37
N THR A 552 -33.92 3.98 4.55
CA THR A 552 -33.61 2.57 4.76
C THR A 552 -32.11 2.29 4.64
N SER A 553 -31.45 2.89 3.65
CA SER A 553 -30.00 2.79 3.47
C SER A 553 -29.23 3.37 4.67
N GLN A 554 -29.66 4.53 5.17
CA GLN A 554 -29.08 5.16 6.35
C GLN A 554 -29.22 4.28 7.59
N LYS A 555 -30.39 3.68 7.80
CA LYS A 555 -30.62 2.77 8.92
C LYS A 555 -29.68 1.56 8.86
N ASN A 556 -29.49 0.98 7.68
CA ASN A 556 -28.56 -0.14 7.48
C ASN A 556 -27.10 0.25 7.72
N LEU A 557 -26.70 1.46 7.33
CA LEU A 557 -25.35 1.98 7.60
C LEU A 557 -25.13 2.22 9.10
N LEU A 558 -26.13 2.75 9.81
CA LEU A 558 -26.09 2.93 11.26
C LEU A 558 -25.96 1.59 12.00
N ASP A 559 -26.78 0.60 11.62
CA ASP A 559 -26.73 -0.74 12.19
C ASP A 559 -25.37 -1.41 11.93
N SER A 560 -24.80 -1.21 10.74
CA SER A 560 -23.46 -1.72 10.39
C SER A 560 -22.35 -1.04 11.20
N ALA A 561 -22.44 0.28 11.42
CA ALA A 561 -21.49 1.03 12.24
C ALA A 561 -21.52 0.59 13.71
N ILE A 562 -22.72 0.32 14.25
CA ILE A 562 -22.90 -0.22 15.61
C ILE A 562 -22.28 -1.62 15.72
N ALA A 563 -22.49 -2.49 14.72
CA ALA A 563 -21.89 -3.83 14.68
C ALA A 563 -20.36 -3.80 14.53
N MET A 564 -19.82 -2.83 13.78
CA MET A 564 -18.38 -2.64 13.66
C MET A 564 -17.77 -2.16 14.99
N ARG A 565 -18.44 -1.25 15.71
CA ARG A 565 -18.01 -0.79 17.04
C ARG A 565 -17.93 -1.94 18.04
N SER A 566 -18.95 -2.80 18.11
CA SER A 566 -18.94 -3.94 19.04
C SER A 566 -17.82 -4.93 18.72
N SER A 567 -17.54 -5.14 17.42
CA SER A 567 -16.44 -5.99 16.96
C SER A 567 -15.06 -5.41 17.32
N VAL A 568 -14.86 -4.10 17.15
CA VAL A 568 -13.61 -3.42 17.52
C VAL A 568 -13.39 -3.46 19.04
N GLN A 569 -14.44 -3.25 19.84
CA GLN A 569 -14.35 -3.36 21.30
C GLN A 569 -14.03 -4.79 21.76
N SER A 570 -14.60 -5.81 21.12
CA SER A 570 -14.25 -7.21 21.38
C SER A 570 -12.79 -7.49 21.04
N TRP A 571 -12.32 -6.96 19.90
CA TRP A 571 -10.95 -7.15 19.46
C TRP A 571 -9.93 -6.46 20.38
N ASP A 572 -10.23 -5.25 20.86
CA ASP A 572 -9.39 -4.54 21.83
C ASP A 572 -9.26 -5.31 23.15
N GLN A 573 -10.36 -5.91 23.64
CA GLN A 573 -10.34 -6.79 24.81
C GLN A 573 -9.49 -8.05 24.57
N GLU A 574 -9.62 -8.70 23.41
CA GLU A 574 -8.79 -9.85 23.05
C GLU A 574 -7.31 -9.48 22.95
N MET A 575 -6.97 -8.35 22.32
CA MET A 575 -5.58 -7.89 22.21
C MET A 575 -4.98 -7.55 23.57
N ALA A 576 -5.75 -6.96 24.50
CA ALA A 576 -5.32 -6.74 25.87
C ALA A 576 -4.98 -8.07 26.58
N THR A 577 -5.81 -9.10 26.42
CA THR A 577 -5.54 -10.43 27.02
C THR A 577 -4.31 -11.11 26.43
N ILE A 578 -4.03 -10.95 25.13
CA ILE A 578 -2.81 -11.45 24.49
C ILE A 578 -1.58 -10.70 25.03
N GLY A 579 -1.68 -9.38 25.21
CA GLY A 579 -0.62 -8.57 25.81
C GLY A 579 -0.24 -9.04 27.22
N GLU A 580 -1.25 -9.34 28.06
CA GLU A 580 -1.03 -9.91 29.39
C GLU A 580 -0.35 -11.29 29.32
N TRP A 581 -0.80 -12.17 28.42
CA TRP A 581 -0.20 -13.49 28.23
C TRP A 581 1.25 -13.45 27.74
N GLN A 582 1.58 -12.56 26.81
CA GLN A 582 2.95 -12.35 26.34
C GLN A 582 3.86 -11.86 27.47
N TYR A 583 3.35 -10.93 28.29
CA TYR A 583 4.09 -10.43 29.45
C TYR A 583 4.38 -11.54 30.47
N ASP A 584 3.42 -12.43 30.73
CA ASP A 584 3.58 -13.59 31.62
C ASP A 584 4.64 -14.57 31.09
N ILE A 585 4.67 -14.84 29.78
CA ILE A 585 5.70 -15.69 29.17
C ILE A 585 7.08 -15.07 29.28
N LEU A 586 7.21 -13.77 29.03
CA LEU A 586 8.48 -13.07 29.13
C LEU A 586 9.01 -13.10 30.57
N LEU A 587 8.12 -13.00 31.57
CA LEU A 587 8.46 -13.18 32.97
C LEU A 587 8.93 -14.61 33.29
N ASP A 588 8.27 -15.65 32.77
CA ASP A 588 8.67 -17.05 32.98
C ASP A 588 10.04 -17.35 32.34
N VAL A 589 10.27 -16.88 31.11
CA VAL A 589 11.56 -17.03 30.40
C VAL A 589 12.67 -16.33 31.16
N ARG A 590 12.43 -15.10 31.64
CA ARG A 590 13.39 -14.36 32.46
C ARG A 590 13.72 -15.11 33.75
N HIS A 591 12.71 -15.63 34.46
CA HIS A 591 12.91 -16.38 35.69
C HIS A 591 13.71 -17.68 35.47
N LYS A 592 13.48 -18.38 34.37
CA LYS A 592 14.27 -19.56 33.96
C LYS A 592 15.72 -19.21 33.62
N LEU A 593 15.95 -18.08 32.96
CA LEU A 593 17.29 -17.58 32.67
C LEU A 593 18.07 -17.20 33.94
N ASP A 594 17.41 -16.56 34.91
CA ASP A 594 18.02 -16.21 36.21
C ASP A 594 18.37 -17.45 37.05
N LEU A 595 17.56 -18.52 36.97
CA LEU A 595 17.87 -19.81 37.61
C LEU A 595 19.06 -20.53 36.95
N HIS A 596 19.21 -20.43 35.64
CA HIS A 596 20.35 -21.05 34.95
C HIS A 596 21.65 -20.26 35.10
N SER A 597 21.59 -18.92 35.21
CA SER A 597 22.78 -18.09 35.38
C SER A 597 23.41 -18.19 36.78
N SER A 598 22.62 -18.53 37.80
CA SER A 598 23.09 -18.65 39.19
C SER A 598 23.80 -19.98 39.52
N HIS A 599 23.82 -20.96 38.61
CA HIS A 599 24.44 -22.27 38.83
C HIS A 599 25.84 -22.46 38.20
N ALA A 600 26.37 -21.48 37.47
CA ALA A 600 27.60 -21.65 36.69
C ALA A 600 28.93 -21.47 37.47
N ASP A 601 28.90 -20.98 38.72
CA ASP A 601 30.12 -20.54 39.42
C ASP A 601 30.71 -21.52 40.46
N ILE A 602 30.24 -22.78 40.55
CA ILE A 602 30.68 -23.71 41.63
C ILE A 602 31.62 -24.85 41.18
N GLU A 603 31.78 -25.15 39.88
CA GLU A 603 32.64 -26.27 39.45
C GLU A 603 33.79 -25.83 38.54
N SER A 604 34.84 -25.23 39.12
CA SER A 604 36.16 -25.17 38.48
C SER A 604 37.25 -25.61 39.46
N GLY A 605 37.45 -26.93 39.54
CA GLY A 605 38.50 -27.47 40.36
C GLY A 605 38.65 -28.98 40.27
N PHE A 606 38.92 -29.55 39.09
CA PHE A 606 39.54 -30.86 39.01
C PHE A 606 40.35 -31.07 37.72
N ASN A 607 41.67 -31.25 37.89
CA ASN A 607 42.63 -31.71 36.89
C ASN A 607 42.32 -33.15 36.43
N PRO A 608 42.75 -33.53 35.22
CA PRO A 608 43.38 -34.84 35.12
C PRO A 608 44.65 -34.88 34.27
N SER A 609 45.64 -35.57 34.81
CA SER A 609 46.84 -36.06 34.15
C SER A 609 46.57 -37.37 33.39
N MET A 610 47.17 -37.48 32.21
CA MET A 610 47.71 -38.68 31.52
C MET A 610 47.19 -40.08 31.90
N GLY A 611 46.75 -40.83 30.87
CA GLY A 611 46.60 -42.28 30.95
C GLY A 611 46.14 -42.91 29.63
N GLU A 612 47.10 -43.30 28.81
CA GLU A 612 47.02 -44.09 27.58
C GLU A 612 46.50 -45.52 27.83
N ARG A 613 45.55 -46.04 27.04
CA ARG A 613 45.40 -47.47 26.67
C ARG A 613 44.27 -47.74 25.67
N ASP A 614 44.60 -48.57 24.68
CA ASP A 614 43.75 -49.17 23.65
C ASP A 614 42.75 -50.21 24.19
N GLY A 615 41.71 -50.49 23.39
CA GLY A 615 41.10 -51.82 23.30
C GLY A 615 39.56 -51.94 23.46
N GLU A 616 38.88 -52.03 22.31
CA GLU A 616 37.83 -53.02 21.95
C GLU A 616 36.59 -53.36 22.84
N ILE A 617 35.43 -53.38 22.14
CA ILE A 617 34.25 -54.28 22.26
C ILE A 617 33.04 -53.90 23.17
N LEU A 618 31.92 -53.65 22.47
CA LEU A 618 30.48 -53.92 22.73
C LEU A 618 29.99 -54.23 24.16
N ASN A 619 28.99 -53.47 24.65
CA ASN A 619 27.62 -53.97 24.91
C ASN A 619 26.67 -52.91 25.55
N GLU A 620 25.47 -52.82 24.97
CA GLU A 620 24.16 -52.91 25.65
C GLU A 620 23.92 -52.10 26.96
N ILE A 621 23.21 -50.96 26.87
CA ILE A 621 22.45 -50.41 28.01
C ILE A 621 21.09 -49.88 27.55
N ASN A 622 20.04 -50.55 28.07
CA ASN A 622 18.66 -50.12 28.13
C ASN A 622 18.51 -48.74 28.81
N SER A 623 17.86 -47.79 28.16
CA SER A 623 17.42 -46.55 28.81
C SER A 623 15.98 -46.71 29.34
N PRO A 624 15.71 -46.48 30.64
CA PRO A 624 14.36 -46.46 31.16
C PRO A 624 13.68 -45.14 30.81
N ARG A 625 12.47 -45.26 30.28
CA ARG A 625 11.53 -44.16 30.03
C ARG A 625 11.14 -43.52 31.37
N VAL A 626 11.64 -42.31 31.62
CA VAL A 626 11.24 -41.50 32.78
C VAL A 626 10.03 -40.66 32.36
N ASP A 627 8.86 -40.98 32.91
CA ASP A 627 7.68 -40.12 32.85
C ASP A 627 7.89 -38.91 33.76
N HIS A 628 7.94 -37.72 33.18
CA HIS A 628 7.89 -36.45 33.90
C HIS A 628 6.44 -35.93 33.90
N THR A 629 5.62 -36.41 34.83
CA THR A 629 4.42 -35.70 35.26
C THR A 629 4.83 -34.65 36.29
N HIS A 630 4.83 -33.37 35.89
CA HIS A 630 5.07 -32.26 36.81
C HIS A 630 3.83 -32.05 37.70
N PRO A 631 4.00 -31.87 39.03
CA PRO A 631 2.93 -31.39 39.88
C PRO A 631 2.61 -29.94 39.50
N SER A 632 1.34 -29.66 39.21
CA SER A 632 0.84 -28.31 38.98
C SER A 632 1.17 -27.44 40.18
N ILE A 633 2.07 -26.47 39.98
CA ILE A 633 2.35 -25.42 40.97
C ILE A 633 1.08 -24.57 41.10
N ASP A 634 0.51 -24.55 42.30
CA ASP A 634 -0.69 -23.78 42.64
C ASP A 634 -0.50 -22.29 42.30
N ARG A 635 -1.27 -21.83 41.32
CA ARG A 635 -1.32 -20.47 40.77
C ARG A 635 -1.57 -19.40 41.83
N GLU A 636 -2.13 -19.78 42.97
CA GLU A 636 -2.44 -18.88 44.09
C GLU A 636 -1.21 -18.53 44.94
N ASN A 637 -0.24 -19.43 45.07
CA ASN A 637 0.96 -19.19 45.89
C ASN A 637 1.95 -18.23 45.23
N ILE A 638 1.96 -18.13 43.89
CA ILE A 638 2.83 -17.20 43.14
C ILE A 638 2.31 -15.75 43.24
N ARG A 639 0.98 -15.56 43.25
CA ARG A 639 0.37 -14.22 43.44
C ARG A 639 0.71 -13.62 44.81
N ASP A 640 0.77 -14.44 45.84
CA ASP A 640 1.06 -13.99 47.21
C ASP A 640 2.55 -13.61 47.39
N LEU A 641 3.46 -14.28 46.68
CA LEU A 641 4.90 -13.96 46.64
C LEU A 641 5.21 -12.64 45.93
N SER A 642 4.51 -12.36 44.82
CA SER A 642 4.67 -11.11 44.05
C SER A 642 4.25 -9.87 44.85
N ASN A 643 3.12 -9.95 45.58
CA ASN A 643 2.66 -8.86 46.44
C ASN A 643 3.60 -8.61 47.64
N LYS A 644 4.27 -9.66 48.14
CA LYS A 644 5.20 -9.56 49.27
C LYS A 644 6.55 -8.96 48.88
N GLN A 645 6.99 -9.11 47.62
CA GLN A 645 8.19 -8.44 47.10
C GLN A 645 7.93 -6.96 46.79
N ARG A 646 6.73 -6.61 46.33
CA ARG A 646 6.36 -5.22 46.04
C ARG A 646 6.38 -4.34 47.29
N LEU A 647 5.88 -4.85 48.43
CA LEU A 647 5.92 -4.18 49.72
C LEU A 647 7.33 -4.05 50.35
N LYS A 648 8.30 -4.87 49.92
CA LYS A 648 9.69 -4.73 50.38
C LYS A 648 10.50 -3.71 49.58
N SER A 649 10.04 -3.32 48.39
CA SER A 649 10.75 -2.35 47.54
C SER A 649 10.53 -0.88 47.94
N GLU A 650 9.52 -0.58 48.75
CA GLU A 650 9.21 0.80 49.19
C GLU A 650 9.93 1.22 50.49
N GLN A 651 10.75 0.34 51.07
CA GLN A 651 11.41 0.61 52.35
C GLN A 651 12.92 0.30 52.28
N GLY A 652 13.65 1.05 51.44
CA GLY A 652 15.09 0.85 51.25
C GLY A 652 15.86 2.08 50.75
N ASP A 653 16.53 2.74 51.69
CA ASP A 653 17.78 3.51 51.58
C ASP A 653 17.80 4.97 51.04
N GLY A 654 17.77 5.91 51.98
CA GLY A 654 17.90 7.36 51.76
C GLY A 654 19.33 7.89 51.84
N LYS A 655 20.23 7.50 50.93
CA LYS A 655 21.63 8.01 50.90
C LYS A 655 22.23 8.35 49.53
N GLU A 656 21.43 8.64 48.49
CA GLU A 656 21.96 9.05 47.17
C GLU A 656 21.67 10.51 46.74
N GLY A 657 21.18 11.37 47.64
CA GLY A 657 20.77 12.75 47.28
C GLY A 657 21.90 13.73 46.93
N TRP A 658 23.17 13.41 47.20
CA TRP A 658 24.29 14.36 47.03
C TRP A 658 24.99 14.28 45.65
N GLY A 659 24.97 13.12 45.00
CA GLY A 659 25.70 12.92 43.73
C GLY A 659 25.06 13.65 42.53
N TRP A 660 23.73 13.82 42.55
CA TRP A 660 23.01 14.47 41.47
C TRP A 660 23.25 15.99 41.42
N TRP A 661 23.24 16.66 42.57
CA TRP A 661 23.48 18.11 42.66
C TRP A 661 24.89 18.51 42.21
N ILE A 662 25.90 17.67 42.49
CA ILE A 662 27.28 17.92 42.03
C ILE A 662 27.39 17.83 40.51
N LYS A 663 26.71 16.87 39.87
CA LYS A 663 26.69 16.75 38.40
C LYS A 663 26.02 17.95 37.73
N VAL A 664 24.94 18.47 38.32
CA VAL A 664 24.25 19.67 37.81
C VAL A 664 25.13 20.91 37.92
N LEU A 665 25.84 21.10 39.03
CA LEU A 665 26.76 22.24 39.22
C LEU A 665 27.94 22.20 38.23
N VAL A 666 28.50 21.02 37.97
CA VAL A 666 29.61 20.86 37.01
C VAL A 666 29.16 21.22 35.59
N LEU A 667 27.96 20.78 35.18
CA LEU A 667 27.43 21.08 33.85
C LEU A 667 27.20 22.60 33.67
N GLN A 668 26.65 23.27 34.69
CA GLN A 668 26.41 24.71 34.66
C GLN A 668 27.72 25.52 34.59
N CYS A 669 28.77 25.09 35.29
CA CYS A 669 30.09 25.71 35.21
C CYS A 669 30.71 25.59 33.80
N ILE A 670 30.59 24.44 33.13
CA ILE A 670 31.12 24.23 31.77
C ILE A 670 30.43 25.17 30.77
N VAL A 671 29.11 25.30 30.86
CA VAL A 671 28.33 26.20 29.99
C VAL A 671 28.70 27.67 30.24
N ALA A 672 28.85 28.08 31.50
CA ALA A 672 29.23 29.45 31.85
C ALA A 672 30.64 29.80 31.31
N VAL A 673 31.60 28.88 31.39
CA VAL A 673 32.95 29.06 30.84
C VAL A 673 32.92 29.12 29.31
N GLY A 674 32.13 28.26 28.66
CA GLY A 674 31.97 28.28 27.20
C GLY A 674 31.41 29.62 26.69
N VAL A 675 30.39 30.16 27.35
CA VAL A 675 29.80 31.47 27.03
C VAL A 675 30.79 32.61 27.28
N TRP A 676 31.58 32.54 28.36
CA TRP A 676 32.60 33.54 28.66
C TRP A 676 33.72 33.56 27.61
N LEU A 677 34.20 32.39 27.17
CA LEU A 677 35.21 32.26 26.12
C LEU A 677 34.69 32.75 24.76
N ALA A 678 33.46 32.40 24.38
CA ALA A 678 32.83 32.88 23.15
C ALA A 678 32.66 34.41 23.14
N ARG A 679 32.27 34.99 24.28
CA ARG A 679 32.15 36.45 24.44
C ARG A 679 33.51 37.16 24.40
N GLY A 680 34.56 36.54 24.94
CA GLY A 680 35.95 37.02 24.84
C GLY A 680 36.48 37.00 23.41
N TRP A 681 36.19 35.93 22.67
CA TRP A 681 36.55 35.79 21.25
C TRP A 681 35.84 36.83 20.38
N TRP A 682 34.55 37.07 20.63
CA TRP A 682 33.77 38.06 19.88
C TRP A 682 34.21 39.51 20.15
N ARG A 683 34.64 39.82 21.38
CA ARG A 683 35.23 41.14 21.70
C ARG A 683 36.58 41.36 21.02
N ARG A 684 37.42 40.34 20.86
CA ARG A 684 38.70 40.46 20.15
C ARG A 684 38.53 40.71 18.64
N ARG A 685 37.48 40.15 18.01
CA ARG A 685 37.21 40.39 16.58
C ARG A 685 36.74 41.81 16.24
N ARG A 686 36.12 42.55 17.17
CA ARG A 686 35.72 43.95 16.92
C ARG A 686 36.89 44.94 16.78
N VAL A 687 38.11 44.56 17.15
CA VAL A 687 39.29 45.43 17.02
C VAL A 687 39.96 45.31 15.65
N HIS A 688 39.55 44.36 14.78
CA HIS A 688 40.10 44.21 13.42
C HIS A 688 39.16 44.64 12.29
N GLY A 689 37.97 45.16 12.61
CA GLY A 689 37.01 45.66 11.60
C GLY A 689 37.19 47.13 11.20
N LYS A 690 38.37 47.75 11.43
CA LYS A 690 38.65 49.15 11.04
C LYS A 690 39.82 49.30 10.06
N ILE A 691 40.30 48.20 9.48
CA ILE A 691 41.22 48.23 8.33
C ILE A 691 40.72 47.18 7.33
N LEU A 692 39.68 47.55 6.59
CA LEU A 692 39.31 47.05 5.26
C LEU A 692 38.22 47.98 4.71
#